data_AF-A0AAD6NMT6-F1
#
_entry.id   AF-A0AAD6NMT6-F1
#
_cell.length_a   1.000
_cell.length_b   1.000
_cell.length_c   1.000
_cell.angle_alpha   90.00
_cell.angle_beta   90.00
_cell.angle_gamma   90.00
#
_symmetry.space_group_name_H-M   'P 1'
#
loop_
_entity.id
_entity.type
_entity.pdbx_description
1 polymer ?
#
loop_
_entity_poly.entity_id
_entity_poly.type
_entity_poly.pdbx_seq_one_letter_code
_entity_poly.pdbx_strand_id
1 'polypeptide(L)'
;MATHEVVILGGSYGGFVTAHELVKKYIPLITKATGQKFHLTMISLSSHFHFPVAVPRAVVEPSLVPPAKLETSIKDNINLAQDVFVFVHAEVTSLDTASRTVHYTILDDQYNKGAGSSIHYDSLFIALGSRTKHPAFKLRGSHLEAVQEMEKLNNEIQAAESIVLAGGGPVAVETAGELGSKYGKSKSITVLTNGPRLLHNVNPDIGTTAKSYLEHMGVHVGLSSKVTAATKLENGQTRVAFGDGQSVDVDLYIDTTGVIPNNEPLPRDLLTDRGFLEVDAYQRATKAGPLVYGLGDIVGGWAQIAELVFIKGVLFGNWAYEVSGGKVGKETAWATPKNSMMLVPVGRKKAVATAFGWRFPSWLGWLLKGRDFMIGKAGATVSIDVEARSIGNVDGSLSNTHINLFKRMETIASGQNHNTRFVTPAYFSDLIEANSGSLGLYLKYSKEARDRVGELDEEDPYVSRLRQIAREYSWSVEENIQLDIIPWQKFINAQLLANLQRPWSEQWEMPIDGLTAIERIEGLSEAAFLKYPTAEITNEDEFDQSGPLLDEQVSTYDYIREFTVPFDSIYELADWIFTPTYAPASIATATDEGSLSINLLRRRRIKASLETIYYKLRGIISRLQDPGTKVLGEIKTPWLEAAYADELDILPPGFSCRSTIHEYGGAAFKPYPDQEAVVCTVTGDNAGIYKVNVETKPDGAVAAAPPALLMAVEKPDRFANFAVNPKDSSVIIAVMEHHGGEDAGSVVNSLVLIAGDPGNTQCRTIANGADFYSSPSWSPDGSKVTWLQWNHPDMPWTGGQVFVADWKDGKLENKRSVAGKACTESASQPRWSPDGSLFYCSDKTGYWQLYKHDESGDSSLVSPKGLQEVDFSEAEWALGWHTYDFLSPTRLVASYIVNATSRTILIDLSDNSYKQLDHPFVETLAASIHAVSDCSFTIIASTADRPSALYLCSVSGDDRASYNAIARSTPVQIPKDLISTARHITFSRTSSPEPSTVAHAWYYAPTNPAYKAPEGSSPPLVISLHGGPTAYSACGLSLPIQYWTSRGYAYAYVNYTGSTGYGRKFRDGLNTKWGVADVSDAVDCVHFLADQGLVDKTRVGIVGGSAGGYGVLQAICSYADVWAACVSNYGISSLKALIEHTHKFESKYMDGLLWNSDASEDERERILAERSPLLRAASIKAPVLLLQGVEDKVVPKEQAEEMARVIESNGGVVRVELFEGEGHGWRKETTVIKATKLQEEWWRKYLVRE
;
A
#
# COMPACT_ATOMS: atom_id res chain seq x y z
N MET A 1 35.95 16.04 16.02
CA MET A 1 36.04 14.79 16.80
C MET A 1 36.57 13.72 15.84
N ALA A 2 37.34 12.75 16.31
CA ALA A 2 37.63 11.57 15.50
C ALA A 2 36.31 10.80 15.26
N THR A 3 36.22 10.05 14.16
CA THR A 3 35.12 9.10 13.97
C THR A 3 35.26 7.96 14.97
N HIS A 4 34.15 7.48 15.51
CA HIS A 4 34.10 6.36 16.45
C HIS A 4 33.86 5.08 15.66
N GLU A 5 34.87 4.21 15.61
CA GLU A 5 34.87 2.99 14.79
C GLU A 5 34.11 1.87 15.50
N VAL A 6 32.99 1.44 14.91
CA VAL A 6 32.17 0.35 15.42
C VAL A 6 32.31 -0.86 14.53
N VAL A 7 32.70 -2.00 15.10
CA VAL A 7 32.90 -3.26 14.37
C VAL A 7 31.89 -4.31 14.84
N ILE A 8 31.21 -4.96 13.89
CA ILE A 8 30.32 -6.11 14.12
C ILE A 8 30.99 -7.35 13.53
N LEU A 9 31.17 -8.39 14.34
CA LEU A 9 31.71 -9.67 13.89
C LEU A 9 30.59 -10.69 13.67
N GLY A 10 30.32 -11.03 12.42
CA GLY A 10 29.39 -12.06 11.98
C GLY A 10 28.07 -11.52 11.41
N GLY A 11 27.76 -11.84 10.15
CA GLY A 11 26.47 -11.58 9.50
C GLY A 11 25.33 -12.50 9.94
N SER A 12 25.27 -12.88 11.22
CA SER A 12 24.17 -13.68 11.78
C SER A 12 22.96 -12.80 12.12
N TYR A 13 21.84 -13.41 12.55
CA TYR A 13 20.67 -12.65 13.03
C TYR A 13 21.02 -11.64 14.14
N GLY A 14 22.00 -11.96 15.01
CA GLY A 14 22.51 -11.02 16.02
C GLY A 14 23.29 -9.84 15.40
N GLY A 15 24.08 -10.09 14.35
CA GLY A 15 24.83 -9.05 13.64
C GLY A 15 23.91 -8.06 12.93
N PHE A 16 22.89 -8.56 12.24
CA PHE A 16 21.87 -7.70 11.63
C PHE A 16 21.04 -6.93 12.66
N VAL A 17 20.56 -7.58 13.74
CA VAL A 17 19.87 -6.86 14.83
C VAL A 17 20.73 -5.74 15.42
N THR A 18 22.04 -5.95 15.54
CA THR A 18 23.00 -4.91 15.93
C THR A 18 23.02 -3.77 14.92
N ALA A 19 23.28 -4.05 13.64
CA ALA A 19 23.34 -3.02 12.61
C ALA A 19 22.04 -2.20 12.53
N HIS A 20 20.87 -2.85 12.60
CA HIS A 20 19.56 -2.19 12.64
C HIS A 20 19.40 -1.26 13.85
N GLU A 21 19.61 -1.74 15.09
CA GLU A 21 19.40 -0.91 16.30
C GLU A 21 20.42 0.23 16.40
N LEU A 22 21.66 0.01 15.95
CA LEU A 22 22.68 1.06 15.90
C LEU A 22 22.29 2.15 14.88
N VAL A 23 22.09 1.78 13.61
CA VAL A 23 21.81 2.74 12.52
C VAL A 23 20.47 3.45 12.69
N LYS A 24 19.38 2.71 12.95
CA LYS A 24 18.02 3.28 12.97
C LYS A 24 17.68 4.03 14.27
N LYS A 25 18.47 3.86 15.34
CA LYS A 25 18.12 4.38 16.67
C LYS A 25 19.29 4.99 17.43
N TYR A 26 20.29 4.21 17.83
CA TYR A 26 21.25 4.69 18.82
C TYR A 26 22.32 5.63 18.25
N ILE A 27 22.86 5.39 17.05
CA ILE A 27 23.81 6.31 16.39
C ILE A 27 23.19 7.70 16.16
N PRO A 28 21.98 7.85 15.58
CA PRO A 28 21.34 9.16 15.43
C PRO A 28 21.12 9.88 16.77
N LEU A 29 20.70 9.16 17.82
CA LEU A 29 20.50 9.74 19.15
C LEU A 29 21.81 10.23 19.78
N ILE A 30 22.88 9.43 19.71
CA ILE A 30 24.19 9.82 20.25
C ILE A 30 24.77 10.99 19.46
N THR A 31 24.77 10.91 18.12
CA THR A 31 25.23 11.99 17.23
C THR A 31 24.53 13.31 17.53
N LYS A 32 23.21 13.28 17.77
CA LYS A 32 22.42 14.46 18.18
C LYS A 32 22.79 14.98 19.58
N ALA A 33 23.16 14.12 20.53
CA ALA A 33 23.46 14.48 21.92
C ALA A 33 24.93 14.86 22.19
N THR A 34 25.86 14.43 21.34
CA THR A 34 27.31 14.62 21.53
C THR A 34 28.02 15.28 20.35
N GLY A 35 27.48 15.21 19.14
CA GLY A 35 28.19 15.56 17.90
C GLY A 35 29.19 14.49 17.44
N GLN A 36 29.23 13.33 18.11
CA GLN A 36 30.11 12.21 17.75
C GLN A 36 29.71 11.62 16.39
N LYS A 37 30.70 11.41 15.52
CA LYS A 37 30.51 10.69 14.25
C LYS A 37 30.81 9.20 14.44
N PHE A 38 30.16 8.36 13.63
CA PHE A 38 30.30 6.91 13.69
C PHE A 38 30.57 6.36 12.29
N HIS A 39 31.32 5.27 12.22
CA HIS A 39 31.48 4.43 11.04
C HIS A 39 31.31 2.98 11.48
N LEU A 40 30.51 2.21 10.72
CA LEU A 40 30.07 0.88 11.13
C LEU A 40 30.55 -0.18 10.13
N THR A 41 31.46 -1.06 10.54
CA THR A 41 31.98 -2.16 9.71
C THR A 41 31.42 -3.50 10.18
N MET A 42 30.75 -4.24 9.29
CA MET A 42 30.32 -5.63 9.54
C MET A 42 31.20 -6.62 8.78
N ILE A 43 31.90 -7.50 9.51
CA ILE A 43 32.75 -8.55 8.95
C ILE A 43 31.99 -9.87 8.99
N SER A 44 31.79 -10.53 7.85
CA SER A 44 31.04 -11.80 7.77
C SER A 44 31.80 -12.84 6.94
N LEU A 45 31.82 -14.08 7.46
CA LEU A 45 32.34 -15.25 6.75
C LEU A 45 31.55 -15.56 5.46
N SER A 46 30.28 -15.17 5.39
CA SER A 46 29.39 -15.41 4.24
C SER A 46 28.86 -14.12 3.65
N SER A 47 28.81 -14.08 2.32
CA SER A 47 28.19 -13.03 1.49
C SER A 47 26.67 -13.00 1.58
N HIS A 48 26.04 -14.08 2.07
CA HIS A 48 24.60 -14.20 2.27
C HIS A 48 24.24 -14.44 3.74
N PHE A 49 23.11 -13.86 4.15
CA PHE A 49 22.41 -14.20 5.38
C PHE A 49 21.61 -15.49 5.17
N HIS A 50 21.94 -16.51 5.96
CA HIS A 50 21.24 -17.79 6.02
C HIS A 50 20.10 -17.73 7.04
N PHE A 51 18.89 -18.18 6.67
CA PHE A 51 17.70 -18.20 7.52
C PHE A 51 17.41 -19.62 8.08
N PRO A 52 18.04 -20.04 9.20
CA PRO A 52 17.97 -21.43 9.69
C PRO A 52 16.60 -21.85 10.23
N VAL A 53 15.67 -20.90 10.40
CA VAL A 53 14.36 -21.15 11.04
C VAL A 53 13.48 -22.09 10.21
N ALA A 54 13.57 -22.00 8.88
CA ALA A 54 12.72 -22.76 7.94
C ALA A 54 13.40 -24.02 7.37
N VAL A 55 14.66 -24.26 7.70
CA VAL A 55 15.44 -25.43 7.26
C VAL A 55 14.74 -26.77 7.56
N PRO A 56 14.11 -27.01 8.74
CA PRO A 56 13.42 -28.27 9.01
C PRO A 56 12.37 -28.69 7.98
N ARG A 57 11.70 -27.73 7.32
CA ARG A 57 10.80 -28.01 6.19
C ARG A 57 11.56 -28.12 4.87
N ALA A 58 12.53 -27.24 4.61
CA ALA A 58 13.31 -27.26 3.36
C ALA A 58 14.05 -28.59 3.13
N VAL A 59 14.64 -29.20 4.17
CA VAL A 59 15.35 -30.49 4.05
C VAL A 59 14.43 -31.70 3.92
N VAL A 60 13.13 -31.57 4.20
CA VAL A 60 12.14 -32.65 4.05
C VAL A 60 11.34 -32.47 2.75
N GLU A 61 10.97 -31.24 2.43
CA GLU A 61 10.05 -30.90 1.36
C GLU A 61 10.42 -29.56 0.68
N PRO A 62 11.46 -29.56 -0.17
CA PRO A 62 11.96 -28.35 -0.82
C PRO A 62 10.96 -27.72 -1.81
N SER A 63 9.90 -28.43 -2.21
CA SER A 63 8.78 -27.87 -2.97
C SER A 63 7.96 -26.85 -2.19
N LEU A 64 7.87 -26.98 -0.86
CA LEU A 64 7.18 -26.01 0.00
C LEU A 64 8.10 -24.87 0.46
N VAL A 65 9.38 -25.16 0.70
CA VAL A 65 10.40 -24.17 1.06
C VAL A 65 11.68 -24.47 0.28
N PRO A 66 11.89 -23.85 -0.90
CA PRO A 66 13.10 -24.05 -1.69
C PRO A 66 14.35 -23.60 -0.91
N PRO A 67 15.42 -24.42 -0.80
CA PRO A 67 16.63 -24.08 -0.06
C PRO A 67 17.24 -22.73 -0.44
N ALA A 68 17.25 -22.38 -1.74
CA ALA A 68 17.74 -21.09 -2.22
C ALA A 68 16.98 -19.87 -1.66
N LYS A 69 15.72 -20.01 -1.23
CA LYS A 69 14.96 -18.91 -0.58
C LYS A 69 15.39 -18.67 0.89
N LEU A 70 16.28 -19.51 1.44
CA LEU A 70 16.84 -19.35 2.78
C LEU A 70 18.13 -18.51 2.79
N GLU A 71 18.72 -18.28 1.63
CA GLU A 71 19.90 -17.43 1.46
C GLU A 71 19.47 -16.06 0.94
N THR A 72 19.92 -14.98 1.58
CA THR A 72 19.65 -13.60 1.14
C THR A 72 20.97 -12.85 1.02
N SER A 73 21.29 -12.32 -0.17
CA SER A 73 22.52 -11.56 -0.41
C SER A 73 22.62 -10.38 0.56
N ILE A 74 23.72 -10.30 1.31
CA ILE A 74 23.92 -9.22 2.28
C ILE A 74 24.17 -7.90 1.54
N LYS A 75 25.06 -7.93 0.55
CA LYS A 75 25.50 -6.76 -0.21
C LYS A 75 24.33 -6.07 -0.92
N ASP A 76 23.45 -6.85 -1.55
CA ASP A 76 22.36 -6.31 -2.39
C ASP A 76 21.14 -5.83 -1.57
N ASN A 77 21.18 -5.99 -0.23
CA ASN A 77 20.10 -5.60 0.68
C ASN A 77 20.55 -4.52 1.70
N ILE A 78 21.72 -3.92 1.53
CA ILE A 78 22.19 -2.79 2.35
C ILE A 78 21.96 -1.48 1.57
N ASN A 79 20.96 -0.70 1.98
CA ASN A 79 20.64 0.60 1.40
C ASN A 79 21.28 1.73 2.23
N LEU A 80 22.60 1.65 2.44
CA LEU A 80 23.37 2.64 3.20
C LEU A 80 24.57 3.14 2.39
N ALA A 81 24.90 4.42 2.55
CA ALA A 81 26.13 4.98 1.99
C ALA A 81 27.38 4.35 2.65
N GLN A 82 28.41 4.10 1.84
CA GLN A 82 29.62 3.38 2.27
C GLN A 82 30.45 4.12 3.32
N ASP A 83 30.25 5.42 3.50
CA ASP A 83 30.86 6.22 4.57
C ASP A 83 30.17 6.04 5.93
N VAL A 84 28.99 5.41 5.95
CA VAL A 84 28.23 5.08 7.17
C VAL A 84 28.33 3.60 7.52
N PHE A 85 28.20 2.72 6.52
CA PHE A 85 28.23 1.26 6.72
C PHE A 85 29.07 0.54 5.66
N VAL A 86 29.99 -0.31 6.11
CA VAL A 86 30.82 -1.16 5.26
C VAL A 86 30.57 -2.63 5.57
N PHE A 87 30.19 -3.39 4.55
CA PHE A 87 30.18 -4.85 4.60
C PHE A 87 31.51 -5.40 4.10
N VAL A 88 32.13 -6.30 4.88
CA VAL A 88 33.36 -6.99 4.52
C VAL A 88 33.11 -8.51 4.49
N HIS A 89 33.18 -9.09 3.29
CA HIS A 89 33.19 -10.54 3.12
C HIS A 89 34.58 -11.07 3.49
N ALA A 90 34.72 -11.63 4.68
CA ALA A 90 36.00 -12.05 5.24
C ALA A 90 35.86 -13.04 6.40
N GLU A 91 36.85 -13.93 6.50
CA GLU A 91 37.05 -14.78 7.67
C GLU A 91 37.82 -14.01 8.75
N VAL A 92 37.22 -13.83 9.92
CA VAL A 92 37.93 -13.29 11.10
C VAL A 92 38.96 -14.33 11.55
N THR A 93 40.23 -13.96 11.62
CA THR A 93 41.34 -14.88 11.97
C THR A 93 41.74 -14.78 13.44
N SER A 94 41.69 -13.59 14.03
CA SER A 94 41.97 -13.38 15.45
C SER A 94 41.46 -12.02 15.95
N LEU A 95 41.18 -11.96 17.25
CA LEU A 95 40.86 -10.74 17.99
C LEU A 95 41.97 -10.44 19.03
N ASP A 96 42.59 -9.27 18.93
CA ASP A 96 43.48 -8.73 19.96
C ASP A 96 42.74 -7.64 20.77
N THR A 97 42.44 -7.94 22.03
CA THR A 97 41.75 -7.04 22.96
C THR A 97 42.68 -6.00 23.59
N ALA A 98 43.99 -6.23 23.58
CA ALA A 98 44.98 -5.31 24.14
C ALA A 98 45.30 -4.17 23.17
N SER A 99 45.46 -4.47 21.87
CA SER A 99 45.61 -3.44 20.82
C SER A 99 44.27 -2.94 20.25
N ARG A 100 43.15 -3.55 20.66
CA ARG A 100 41.79 -3.31 20.12
C ARG A 100 41.75 -3.45 18.59
N THR A 101 42.26 -4.58 18.10
CA THR A 101 42.39 -4.87 16.67
C THR A 101 41.72 -6.20 16.34
N VAL A 102 40.96 -6.22 15.25
CA VAL A 102 40.44 -7.44 14.63
C VAL A 102 41.28 -7.74 13.39
N HIS A 103 41.81 -8.96 13.30
CA HIS A 103 42.48 -9.47 12.10
C HIS A 103 41.53 -10.36 11.30
N TYR A 104 41.56 -10.22 9.98
CA TYR A 104 40.68 -10.96 9.07
C TYR A 104 41.36 -11.21 7.72
N THR A 105 40.91 -12.24 7.00
CA THR A 105 41.32 -12.53 5.62
C THR A 105 40.15 -12.28 4.68
N ILE A 106 40.33 -11.42 3.69
CA ILE A 106 39.29 -11.10 2.70
C ILE A 106 38.96 -12.35 1.88
N LEU A 107 37.67 -12.55 1.59
CA LEU A 107 37.16 -13.64 0.76
C LEU A 107 36.57 -13.08 -0.53
N ASP A 108 36.90 -13.69 -1.67
CA ASP A 108 36.19 -13.44 -2.92
C ASP A 108 34.79 -14.12 -2.93
N ASP A 109 34.01 -13.92 -4.00
CA ASP A 109 32.68 -14.53 -4.13
C ASP A 109 32.72 -16.07 -4.25
N GLN A 110 33.90 -16.65 -4.48
CA GLN A 110 34.16 -18.10 -4.48
C GLN A 110 34.75 -18.60 -3.15
N TYR A 111 34.82 -17.73 -2.13
CA TYR A 111 35.37 -18.01 -0.79
C TYR A 111 36.87 -18.37 -0.79
N ASN A 112 37.63 -17.96 -1.82
CA ASN A 112 39.09 -18.06 -1.82
C ASN A 112 39.70 -17.03 -0.87
N LYS A 113 40.75 -17.44 -0.15
CA LYS A 113 41.46 -16.57 0.82
C LYS A 113 42.39 -15.59 0.10
N GLY A 114 42.03 -14.30 0.17
CA GLY A 114 42.82 -13.18 -0.35
C GLY A 114 43.85 -12.66 0.66
N ALA A 115 44.10 -11.36 0.63
CA ALA A 115 45.04 -10.71 1.54
C ALA A 115 44.52 -10.68 2.99
N GLY A 116 45.43 -10.89 3.94
CA GLY A 116 45.19 -10.62 5.36
C GLY A 116 45.18 -9.11 5.62
N SER A 117 44.25 -8.67 6.46
CA SER A 117 44.01 -7.27 6.82
C SER A 117 43.68 -7.15 8.31
N SER A 118 43.60 -5.93 8.82
CA SER A 118 43.20 -5.64 10.20
C SER A 118 42.44 -4.32 10.33
N ILE A 119 41.55 -4.25 11.31
CA ILE A 119 40.76 -3.04 11.63
C ILE A 119 40.79 -2.77 13.13
N HIS A 120 40.93 -1.50 13.51
CA HIS A 120 40.83 -1.03 14.89
C HIS A 120 39.37 -0.82 15.30
N TYR A 121 39.05 -0.91 16.59
CA TYR A 121 37.68 -0.65 17.08
C TYR A 121 37.61 0.21 18.35
N ASP A 122 36.72 1.20 18.32
CA ASP A 122 36.24 1.93 19.50
C ASP A 122 35.05 1.20 20.15
N SER A 123 34.28 0.42 19.40
CA SER A 123 33.29 -0.52 19.95
C SER A 123 33.20 -1.80 19.14
N LEU A 124 33.04 -2.93 19.81
CA LEU A 124 33.00 -4.26 19.18
C LEU A 124 31.75 -5.03 19.61
N PHE A 125 31.02 -5.55 18.62
CA PHE A 125 29.88 -6.44 18.82
C PHE A 125 30.21 -7.83 18.27
N ILE A 126 30.34 -8.82 19.15
CA ILE A 126 30.67 -10.19 18.79
C ILE A 126 29.37 -10.97 18.57
N ALA A 127 29.06 -11.28 17.31
CA ALA A 127 27.83 -11.91 16.84
C ALA A 127 28.10 -13.09 15.88
N LEU A 128 29.25 -13.76 16.02
CA LEU A 128 29.75 -14.85 15.16
C LEU A 128 28.82 -16.08 15.10
N GLY A 129 27.84 -16.16 16.01
CA GLY A 129 26.80 -17.18 16.01
C GLY A 129 27.30 -18.57 16.38
N SER A 130 26.67 -19.58 15.78
CA SER A 130 26.95 -20.99 16.03
C SER A 130 26.64 -21.84 14.80
N ARG A 131 27.23 -23.03 14.77
CA ARG A 131 26.97 -24.10 13.79
C ARG A 131 26.40 -25.34 14.48
N THR A 132 25.76 -26.22 13.72
CA THR A 132 25.27 -27.52 14.20
C THR A 132 26.25 -28.65 13.85
N LYS A 133 26.07 -29.82 14.48
CA LYS A 133 26.86 -31.01 14.14
C LYS A 133 26.55 -31.52 12.73
N HIS A 134 25.26 -31.65 12.40
CA HIS A 134 24.83 -31.86 11.03
C HIS A 134 24.87 -30.51 10.28
N PRO A 135 25.59 -30.38 9.15
CA PRO A 135 25.86 -29.09 8.50
C PRO A 135 24.61 -28.42 7.92
N ALA A 136 23.64 -29.20 7.43
CA ALA A 136 22.43 -28.67 6.80
C ALA A 136 21.62 -27.65 7.66
N PHE A 137 21.66 -27.73 9.00
CA PHE A 137 20.76 -26.96 9.88
C PHE A 137 21.27 -25.57 10.31
N LYS A 138 22.58 -25.32 10.21
CA LYS A 138 23.18 -24.00 10.43
C LYS A 138 24.51 -23.90 9.69
N LEU A 139 24.67 -22.78 8.99
CA LEU A 139 25.85 -22.38 8.24
C LEU A 139 27.18 -22.71 8.96
N ARG A 140 28.10 -23.33 8.21
CA ARG A 140 29.45 -23.69 8.65
C ARG A 140 30.57 -23.05 7.80
N GLY A 141 30.22 -22.57 6.60
CA GLY A 141 31.15 -22.00 5.62
C GLY A 141 30.39 -21.11 4.64
N SER A 142 30.31 -21.51 3.36
CA SER A 142 29.60 -20.74 2.34
C SER A 142 28.08 -20.98 2.33
N HIS A 143 27.33 -20.02 1.79
CA HIS A 143 25.89 -20.17 1.58
C HIS A 143 25.58 -21.26 0.54
N LEU A 144 26.45 -21.45 -0.46
CA LEU A 144 26.36 -22.53 -1.44
C LEU A 144 26.53 -23.90 -0.77
N GLU A 145 27.49 -24.05 0.16
CA GLU A 145 27.65 -25.27 0.96
C GLU A 145 26.41 -25.55 1.82
N ALA A 146 25.76 -24.51 2.38
CA ALA A 146 24.52 -24.68 3.14
C ALA A 146 23.38 -25.22 2.27
N VAL A 147 23.20 -24.67 1.06
CA VAL A 147 22.22 -25.17 0.07
C VAL A 147 22.54 -26.62 -0.33
N GLN A 148 23.79 -26.92 -0.68
CA GLN A 148 24.22 -28.26 -1.08
C GLN A 148 24.03 -29.31 0.03
N GLU A 149 24.34 -28.99 1.30
CA GLU A 149 24.13 -29.92 2.41
C GLU A 149 22.64 -30.07 2.77
N MET A 150 21.78 -29.07 2.49
CA MET A 150 20.32 -29.21 2.59
C MET A 150 19.75 -30.13 1.50
N GLU A 151 20.18 -29.97 0.24
CA GLU A 151 19.77 -30.82 -0.89
C GLU A 151 20.25 -32.27 -0.72
N LYS A 152 21.50 -32.45 -0.29
CA LYS A 152 22.07 -33.76 0.05
C LYS A 152 21.29 -34.44 1.17
N LEU A 153 20.97 -33.74 2.27
CA LEU A 153 20.16 -34.32 3.33
C LEU A 153 18.74 -34.66 2.83
N ASN A 154 18.16 -33.88 1.92
CA ASN A 154 16.88 -34.23 1.32
C ASN A 154 16.94 -35.53 0.52
N ASN A 155 17.99 -35.72 -0.29
CA ASN A 155 18.22 -36.95 -1.04
C ASN A 155 18.43 -38.17 -0.12
N GLU A 156 19.21 -38.00 0.96
CA GLU A 156 19.39 -39.03 1.99
C GLU A 156 18.07 -39.39 2.69
N ILE A 157 17.22 -38.39 3.01
CA ILE A 157 15.88 -38.58 3.59
C ILE A 157 14.94 -39.33 2.63
N GLN A 158 15.01 -39.06 1.32
CA GLN A 158 14.20 -39.77 0.34
C GLN A 158 14.59 -41.26 0.24
N ALA A 159 15.90 -41.54 0.23
CA ALA A 159 16.45 -42.89 0.05
C ALA A 159 16.39 -43.77 1.32
N ALA A 160 16.41 -43.21 2.51
CA ALA A 160 16.41 -43.96 3.77
C ALA A 160 15.02 -44.51 4.14
N GLU A 161 14.91 -45.79 4.49
CA GLU A 161 13.66 -46.36 5.05
C GLU A 161 13.60 -46.29 6.57
N SER A 162 14.77 -46.15 7.21
CA SER A 162 14.92 -45.98 8.66
C SER A 162 15.74 -44.72 8.99
N ILE A 163 15.16 -43.83 9.80
CA ILE A 163 15.69 -42.50 10.13
C ILE A 163 15.67 -42.30 11.65
N VAL A 164 16.85 -42.01 12.24
CA VAL A 164 16.97 -41.62 13.66
C VAL A 164 17.46 -40.19 13.78
N LEU A 165 16.66 -39.34 14.44
CA LEU A 165 17.02 -37.99 14.83
C LEU A 165 17.48 -37.97 16.30
N ALA A 166 18.73 -37.61 16.54
CA ALA A 166 19.21 -37.36 17.89
C ALA A 166 18.97 -35.88 18.28
N GLY A 167 18.22 -35.66 19.35
CA GLY A 167 17.88 -34.34 19.88
C GLY A 167 16.43 -34.25 20.35
N GLY A 168 16.21 -33.54 21.47
CA GLY A 168 14.88 -33.20 21.98
C GLY A 168 14.54 -31.71 21.88
N GLY A 169 15.24 -30.96 21.02
CA GLY A 169 15.05 -29.51 20.82
C GLY A 169 14.08 -29.18 19.68
N PRO A 170 13.79 -27.89 19.44
CA PRO A 170 12.86 -27.44 18.39
C PRO A 170 13.17 -28.01 17.01
N VAL A 171 14.43 -27.98 16.57
CA VAL A 171 14.87 -28.51 15.27
C VAL A 171 14.53 -29.99 15.09
N ALA A 172 14.74 -30.81 16.12
CA ALA A 172 14.40 -32.24 16.08
C ALA A 172 12.90 -32.47 15.95
N VAL A 173 12.10 -31.74 16.74
CA VAL A 173 10.64 -31.85 16.77
C VAL A 173 10.01 -31.34 15.46
N GLU A 174 10.52 -30.24 14.92
CA GLU A 174 10.09 -29.66 13.64
C GLU A 174 10.41 -30.61 12.49
N THR A 175 11.67 -31.07 12.37
CA THR A 175 12.10 -31.97 11.29
C THR A 175 11.32 -33.29 11.35
N ALA A 176 11.15 -33.87 12.55
CA ALA A 176 10.38 -35.10 12.71
C ALA A 176 8.88 -34.92 12.45
N GLY A 177 8.32 -33.75 12.75
CA GLY A 177 6.93 -33.43 12.43
C GLY A 177 6.69 -33.31 10.93
N GLU A 178 7.62 -32.70 10.20
CA GLU A 178 7.58 -32.64 8.72
C GLU A 178 7.80 -34.03 8.10
N LEU A 179 8.77 -34.83 8.58
CA LEU A 179 8.96 -36.22 8.17
C LEU A 179 7.71 -37.07 8.40
N GLY A 180 7.11 -36.99 9.59
CA GLY A 180 5.87 -37.69 9.92
C GLY A 180 4.66 -37.20 9.11
N SER A 181 4.62 -35.92 8.73
CA SER A 181 3.56 -35.39 7.85
C SER A 181 3.69 -35.88 6.41
N LYS A 182 4.93 -36.03 5.91
CA LYS A 182 5.21 -36.39 4.51
C LYS A 182 5.18 -37.90 4.27
N TYR A 183 5.76 -38.68 5.19
CA TYR A 183 5.93 -40.14 5.04
C TYR A 183 4.99 -40.95 5.95
N GLY A 184 4.52 -40.38 7.06
CA GLY A 184 3.67 -41.08 8.02
C GLY A 184 4.31 -42.41 8.47
N LYS A 185 3.58 -43.51 8.26
CA LYS A 185 4.04 -44.88 8.58
C LYS A 185 4.82 -45.57 7.45
N SER A 186 5.11 -44.90 6.32
CA SER A 186 5.83 -45.53 5.21
C SER A 186 7.33 -45.67 5.46
N LYS A 187 7.88 -44.90 6.41
CA LYS A 187 9.29 -44.95 6.85
C LYS A 187 9.35 -45.10 8.38
N SER A 188 10.36 -45.78 8.89
CA SER A 188 10.61 -45.90 10.32
C SER A 188 11.33 -44.66 10.84
N ILE A 189 10.60 -43.73 11.45
CA ILE A 189 11.13 -42.44 11.92
C ILE A 189 11.17 -42.44 13.45
N THR A 190 12.33 -42.17 14.03
CA THR A 190 12.55 -42.14 15.49
C THR A 190 13.23 -40.83 15.93
N VAL A 191 12.71 -40.19 16.99
CA VAL A 191 13.33 -39.04 17.67
C VAL A 191 13.80 -39.46 19.05
N LEU A 192 15.07 -39.20 19.37
CA LEU A 192 15.68 -39.60 20.64
C LEU A 192 16.14 -38.39 21.45
N THR A 193 15.80 -38.35 22.74
CA THR A 193 16.28 -37.34 23.67
C THR A 193 16.84 -37.96 24.95
N ASN A 194 17.99 -37.44 25.39
CA ASN A 194 18.61 -37.78 26.68
C ASN A 194 17.78 -37.27 27.88
N GLY A 195 16.87 -36.32 27.67
CA GLY A 195 15.97 -35.82 28.71
C GLY A 195 14.71 -36.66 28.88
N PRO A 196 14.01 -36.56 30.01
CA PRO A 196 12.74 -37.27 30.26
C PRO A 196 11.55 -36.71 29.46
N ARG A 197 11.77 -35.71 28.59
CA ARG A 197 10.76 -35.10 27.71
C ARG A 197 11.43 -34.41 26.51
N LEU A 198 10.64 -34.16 25.47
CA LEU A 198 10.95 -33.19 24.42
C LEU A 198 10.85 -31.75 24.96
N LEU A 199 11.48 -30.79 24.28
CA LEU A 199 11.41 -29.35 24.55
C LEU A 199 11.70 -29.02 26.04
N HIS A 200 12.84 -29.49 26.53
CA HIS A 200 13.22 -29.46 27.96
C HIS A 200 13.18 -28.07 28.63
N ASN A 201 13.39 -26.99 27.85
CA ASN A 201 13.47 -25.59 28.29
C ASN A 201 12.13 -24.84 28.39
N VAL A 202 11.00 -25.52 28.20
CA VAL A 202 9.65 -24.95 28.38
C VAL A 202 8.82 -25.77 29.36
N ASN A 203 7.60 -25.32 29.66
CA ASN A 203 6.64 -26.05 30.48
C ASN A 203 6.55 -27.53 30.02
N PRO A 204 6.64 -28.53 30.94
CA PRO A 204 6.61 -29.95 30.60
C PRO A 204 5.48 -30.38 29.66
N ASP A 205 4.30 -29.79 29.79
CA ASP A 205 3.09 -30.16 29.04
C ASP A 205 3.22 -29.86 27.54
N ILE A 206 4.04 -28.88 27.18
CA ILE A 206 4.39 -28.54 25.80
C ILE A 206 5.18 -29.70 25.17
N GLY A 207 6.15 -30.25 25.89
CA GLY A 207 6.93 -31.41 25.49
C GLY A 207 6.08 -32.69 25.38
N THR A 208 5.19 -32.93 26.35
CA THR A 208 4.24 -34.05 26.32
C THR A 208 3.29 -33.97 25.13
N THR A 209 2.80 -32.76 24.80
CA THR A 209 1.92 -32.55 23.65
C THR A 209 2.66 -32.75 22.33
N ALA A 210 3.88 -32.22 22.20
CA ALA A 210 4.71 -32.43 21.01
C ALA A 210 4.99 -33.93 20.77
N LYS A 211 5.29 -34.68 21.83
CA LYS A 211 5.42 -36.14 21.78
C LYS A 211 4.16 -36.80 21.24
N SER A 212 2.99 -36.48 21.81
CA SER A 212 1.72 -37.04 21.35
C SER A 212 1.45 -36.74 19.87
N TYR A 213 1.66 -35.50 19.40
CA TYR A 213 1.47 -35.16 17.98
C TYR A 213 2.42 -35.93 17.05
N LEU A 214 3.68 -36.14 17.44
CA LEU A 214 4.64 -36.96 16.69
C LEU A 214 4.19 -38.44 16.62
N GLU A 215 3.78 -39.02 17.75
CA GLU A 215 3.33 -40.42 17.82
C GLU A 215 2.05 -40.68 17.01
N HIS A 216 1.11 -39.72 16.97
CA HIS A 216 -0.07 -39.79 16.10
C HIS A 216 0.29 -39.79 14.60
N MET A 217 1.42 -39.18 14.21
CA MET A 217 1.95 -39.22 12.84
C MET A 217 2.81 -40.47 12.56
N GLY A 218 2.95 -41.39 13.52
CA GLY A 218 3.75 -42.61 13.37
C GLY A 218 5.23 -42.45 13.70
N VAL A 219 5.65 -41.31 14.27
CA VAL A 219 7.03 -41.09 14.72
C VAL A 219 7.24 -41.67 16.12
N HIS A 220 8.24 -42.54 16.28
CA HIS A 220 8.62 -43.07 17.58
C HIS A 220 9.42 -42.03 18.39
N VAL A 221 9.06 -41.83 19.68
CA VAL A 221 9.73 -40.85 20.55
C VAL A 221 10.40 -41.56 21.73
N GLY A 222 11.72 -41.74 21.66
CA GLY A 222 12.55 -42.28 22.73
C GLY A 222 12.97 -41.21 23.74
N LEU A 223 12.57 -41.40 25.00
CA LEU A 223 12.86 -40.50 26.12
C LEU A 223 13.92 -41.12 27.05
N SER A 224 14.76 -40.28 27.66
CA SER A 224 15.89 -40.70 28.49
C SER A 224 16.91 -41.61 27.76
N SER A 225 16.89 -41.61 26.42
CA SER A 225 17.76 -42.41 25.56
C SER A 225 18.88 -41.53 25.00
N LYS A 226 20.06 -41.61 25.60
CA LYS A 226 21.26 -40.90 25.11
C LYS A 226 21.90 -41.68 23.97
N VAL A 227 22.14 -41.05 22.82
CA VAL A 227 23.09 -41.59 21.83
C VAL A 227 24.52 -41.40 22.36
N THR A 228 25.27 -42.49 22.42
CA THR A 228 26.66 -42.52 22.91
C THR A 228 27.69 -42.60 21.78
N ALA A 229 27.34 -43.27 20.68
CA ALA A 229 28.13 -43.32 19.45
C ALA A 229 27.21 -43.49 18.23
N ALA A 230 27.67 -43.02 17.06
CA ALA A 230 27.07 -43.29 15.77
C ALA A 230 28.20 -43.64 14.78
N THR A 231 28.19 -44.86 14.25
CA THR A 231 29.30 -45.40 13.43
C THR A 231 28.75 -45.88 12.09
N LYS A 232 29.29 -45.37 10.99
CA LYS A 232 28.94 -45.84 9.64
C LYS A 232 29.52 -47.26 9.43
N LEU A 233 28.70 -48.17 8.95
CA LEU A 233 29.01 -49.57 8.68
C LEU A 233 29.40 -49.75 7.20
N GLU A 234 30.08 -50.85 6.87
CA GLU A 234 30.49 -51.19 5.50
C GLU A 234 29.30 -51.35 4.53
N ASN A 235 28.11 -51.72 5.05
CA ASN A 235 26.88 -51.83 4.26
C ASN A 235 26.19 -50.47 3.98
N GLY A 236 26.79 -49.36 4.40
CA GLY A 236 26.23 -48.01 4.23
C GLY A 236 25.24 -47.57 5.32
N GLN A 237 24.79 -48.45 6.22
CA GLN A 237 23.95 -48.07 7.36
C GLN A 237 24.78 -47.45 8.48
N THR A 238 24.12 -46.83 9.46
CA THR A 238 24.72 -46.21 10.63
C THR A 238 24.27 -46.94 11.89
N ARG A 239 25.22 -47.53 12.61
CA ARG A 239 24.97 -48.12 13.94
C ARG A 239 24.92 -47.02 14.98
N VAL A 240 23.75 -46.77 15.54
CA VAL A 240 23.51 -45.80 16.61
C VAL A 240 23.47 -46.55 17.94
N ALA A 241 24.45 -46.30 18.79
CA ALA A 241 24.56 -46.91 20.12
C ALA A 241 23.96 -45.99 21.20
N PHE A 242 23.35 -46.61 22.22
CA PHE A 242 22.63 -45.94 23.29
C PHE A 242 23.33 -46.06 24.64
N GLY A 243 22.93 -45.23 25.61
CA GLY A 243 23.51 -45.16 26.95
C GLY A 243 23.22 -46.37 27.85
N ASP A 244 22.28 -47.23 27.47
CA ASP A 244 21.93 -48.49 28.14
C ASP A 244 22.70 -49.71 27.57
N GLY A 245 23.55 -49.50 26.56
CA GLY A 245 24.31 -50.55 25.88
C GLY A 245 23.60 -51.19 24.68
N GLN A 246 22.37 -50.79 24.35
CA GLN A 246 21.69 -51.21 23.13
C GLN A 246 22.21 -50.45 21.90
N SER A 247 21.95 -50.96 20.70
CA SER A 247 22.22 -50.26 19.45
C SER A 247 21.22 -50.64 18.36
N VAL A 248 20.94 -49.70 17.44
CA VAL A 248 20.13 -49.93 16.25
C VAL A 248 20.93 -49.56 15.00
N ASP A 249 20.77 -50.33 13.92
CA ASP A 249 21.33 -50.01 12.61
C ASP A 249 20.23 -49.34 11.78
N VAL A 250 20.52 -48.15 11.24
CA VAL A 250 19.56 -47.35 10.45
C VAL A 250 20.20 -46.74 9.22
N ASP A 251 19.42 -46.50 8.19
CA ASP A 251 19.92 -45.99 6.90
C ASP A 251 20.42 -44.54 7.06
N LEU A 252 19.67 -43.71 7.80
CA LEU A 252 20.02 -42.32 8.07
C LEU A 252 20.00 -41.97 9.57
N TYR A 253 21.06 -41.29 10.00
CA TYR A 253 21.20 -40.74 11.35
C TYR A 253 21.44 -39.22 11.27
N ILE A 254 20.58 -38.43 11.92
CA ILE A 254 20.61 -36.97 11.90
C ILE A 254 20.91 -36.45 13.32
N ASP A 255 22.10 -35.91 13.55
CA ASP A 255 22.47 -35.31 14.84
C ASP A 255 22.07 -33.83 14.91
N THR A 256 20.95 -33.57 15.60
CA THR A 256 20.42 -32.23 15.91
C THR A 256 20.75 -31.79 17.35
N THR A 257 21.71 -32.45 18.03
CA THR A 257 22.03 -32.16 19.44
C THR A 257 22.90 -30.92 19.61
N GLY A 258 22.27 -29.86 20.14
CA GLY A 258 22.95 -28.64 20.58
C GLY A 258 23.51 -27.79 19.43
N VAL A 259 24.33 -26.82 19.81
CA VAL A 259 25.07 -25.94 18.88
C VAL A 259 26.51 -25.82 19.33
N ILE A 260 27.40 -25.57 18.37
CA ILE A 260 28.82 -25.34 18.58
C ILE A 260 29.08 -23.84 18.31
N PRO A 261 29.56 -23.05 19.29
CA PRO A 261 29.86 -21.63 19.07
C PRO A 261 30.97 -21.46 18.03
N ASN A 262 30.85 -20.45 17.17
CA ASN A 262 31.91 -20.07 16.22
C ASN A 262 32.94 -19.20 16.93
N ASN A 263 33.77 -19.83 17.76
CA ASN A 263 34.66 -19.20 18.72
C ASN A 263 36.14 -19.19 18.30
N GLU A 264 36.46 -19.80 17.16
CA GLU A 264 37.82 -20.00 16.67
C GLU A 264 38.72 -18.73 16.67
N PRO A 265 38.25 -17.52 16.30
CA PRO A 265 39.08 -16.32 16.32
C PRO A 265 39.15 -15.62 17.70
N LEU A 266 38.47 -16.12 18.73
CA LEU A 266 38.37 -15.47 20.03
C LEU A 266 39.44 -15.99 21.02
N PRO A 267 40.13 -15.11 21.76
CA PRO A 267 41.03 -15.51 22.84
C PRO A 267 40.34 -16.41 23.88
N ARG A 268 41.03 -17.49 24.30
CA ARG A 268 40.46 -18.52 25.20
C ARG A 268 40.00 -17.99 26.54
N ASP A 269 40.60 -16.93 27.04
CA ASP A 269 40.24 -16.30 28.32
C ASP A 269 38.89 -15.58 28.25
N LEU A 270 38.44 -15.12 27.08
CA LEU A 270 37.09 -14.60 26.85
C LEU A 270 36.01 -15.70 26.86
N LEU A 271 36.39 -16.98 26.86
CA LEU A 271 35.48 -18.11 26.69
C LEU A 271 35.25 -18.86 28.01
N THR A 272 34.03 -19.34 28.18
CA THR A 272 33.66 -20.35 29.17
C THR A 272 34.27 -21.72 28.83
N ASP A 273 34.31 -22.64 29.80
CA ASP A 273 34.78 -24.03 29.60
C ASP A 273 34.05 -24.80 28.47
N ARG A 274 32.86 -24.32 28.06
CA ARG A 274 32.07 -24.87 26.95
C ARG A 274 32.29 -24.15 25.62
N GLY A 275 33.26 -23.24 25.55
CA GLY A 275 33.64 -22.50 24.35
C GLY A 275 32.75 -21.30 24.00
N PHE A 276 31.78 -20.94 24.82
CA PHE A 276 30.93 -19.77 24.58
C PHE A 276 31.53 -18.49 25.18
N LEU A 277 31.32 -17.34 24.54
CA LEU A 277 31.77 -16.02 24.99
C LEU A 277 31.16 -15.65 26.35
N GLU A 278 32.01 -15.37 27.33
CA GLU A 278 31.60 -14.98 28.68
C GLU A 278 31.21 -13.49 28.73
N VAL A 279 29.95 -13.21 29.07
CA VAL A 279 29.43 -11.85 29.26
C VAL A 279 28.88 -11.61 30.66
N ASP A 280 28.92 -10.36 31.11
CA ASP A 280 28.31 -9.92 32.36
C ASP A 280 26.77 -9.71 32.22
N ALA A 281 26.14 -9.30 33.32
CA ALA A 281 24.71 -8.95 33.33
C ALA A 281 24.37 -7.76 32.40
N TYR A 282 25.33 -6.97 31.94
CA TYR A 282 25.14 -5.84 31.04
C TYR A 282 25.41 -6.20 29.56
N GLN A 283 25.71 -7.48 29.29
CA GLN A 283 26.11 -8.06 28.01
C GLN A 283 27.51 -7.66 27.51
N ARG A 284 28.35 -7.15 28.42
CA ARG A 284 29.76 -6.82 28.15
C ARG A 284 30.62 -8.08 28.23
N ALA A 285 31.52 -8.29 27.30
CA ALA A 285 32.47 -9.41 27.34
C ALA A 285 33.49 -9.19 28.47
N THR A 286 33.45 -10.04 29.52
CA THR A 286 33.97 -9.72 30.87
C THR A 286 35.46 -9.37 30.93
N LYS A 287 36.26 -9.87 29.98
CA LYS A 287 37.72 -9.72 29.92
C LYS A 287 38.21 -9.02 28.63
N ALA A 288 37.30 -8.54 27.78
CA ALA A 288 37.65 -7.94 26.50
C ALA A 288 37.94 -6.43 26.57
N GLY A 289 37.81 -5.82 27.74
CA GLY A 289 37.92 -4.38 27.94
C GLY A 289 36.60 -3.62 27.67
N PRO A 290 36.61 -2.28 27.78
CA PRO A 290 35.40 -1.47 27.64
C PRO A 290 34.86 -1.46 26.21
N LEU A 291 33.54 -1.25 26.09
CA LEU A 291 32.81 -1.18 24.82
C LEU A 291 32.89 -2.44 23.93
N VAL A 292 33.02 -3.62 24.54
CA VAL A 292 32.93 -4.92 23.85
C VAL A 292 31.72 -5.70 24.35
N TYR A 293 30.80 -6.07 23.46
CA TYR A 293 29.55 -6.76 23.78
C TYR A 293 29.40 -8.06 23.01
N GLY A 294 28.74 -9.05 23.60
CA GLY A 294 28.39 -10.31 22.93
C GLY A 294 26.88 -10.45 22.75
N LEU A 295 26.43 -11.01 21.63
CA LEU A 295 25.01 -11.36 21.46
C LEU A 295 24.74 -12.55 20.52
N GLY A 296 23.58 -13.18 20.73
CA GLY A 296 23.14 -14.37 20.00
C GLY A 296 23.85 -15.64 20.47
N ASP A 297 23.87 -16.67 19.62
CA ASP A 297 24.29 -18.03 20.01
C ASP A 297 25.74 -18.12 20.53
N ILE A 298 26.62 -17.17 20.19
CA ILE A 298 28.03 -17.16 20.61
C ILE A 298 28.21 -17.03 22.13
N VAL A 299 27.23 -16.45 22.84
CA VAL A 299 27.28 -16.13 24.28
C VAL A 299 26.93 -17.33 25.18
N GLY A 300 26.29 -18.38 24.66
CA GLY A 300 26.11 -19.63 25.41
C GLY A 300 25.13 -19.58 26.57
N GLY A 301 23.85 -19.40 26.25
CA GLY A 301 22.79 -19.40 27.23
C GLY A 301 21.42 -19.45 26.58
N TRP A 302 20.45 -18.84 27.25
CA TRP A 302 19.05 -18.80 26.81
C TRP A 302 18.79 -17.89 25.60
N ALA A 303 19.79 -17.10 25.18
CA ALA A 303 19.77 -16.08 24.12
C ALA A 303 19.57 -16.62 22.68
N GLN A 304 18.48 -17.35 22.47
CA GLN A 304 17.95 -17.75 21.17
C GLN A 304 17.35 -16.53 20.44
N ILE A 305 17.02 -16.69 19.15
CA ILE A 305 16.38 -15.65 18.31
C ILE A 305 15.16 -15.02 18.99
N ALA A 306 14.37 -15.79 19.74
CA ALA A 306 13.20 -15.30 20.47
C ALA A 306 13.55 -14.38 21.67
N GLU A 307 14.70 -14.58 22.32
CA GLU A 307 15.11 -13.77 23.48
C GLU A 307 15.88 -12.50 23.07
N LEU A 308 16.45 -12.47 21.84
CA LEU A 308 17.05 -11.27 21.27
C LEU A 308 16.06 -10.08 21.19
N VAL A 309 14.77 -10.36 21.09
CA VAL A 309 13.68 -9.36 21.13
C VAL A 309 13.70 -8.53 22.41
N PHE A 310 14.03 -9.17 23.54
CA PHE A 310 14.07 -8.53 24.86
C PHE A 310 15.44 -7.94 25.18
N ILE A 311 16.53 -8.66 24.87
CA ILE A 311 17.88 -8.27 25.31
C ILE A 311 18.42 -7.05 24.56
N LYS A 312 17.98 -6.81 23.32
CA LYS A 312 18.45 -5.70 22.49
C LYS A 312 18.26 -4.33 23.13
N GLY A 313 17.15 -4.13 23.85
CA GLY A 313 16.88 -2.87 24.56
C GLY A 313 17.90 -2.59 25.66
N VAL A 314 18.35 -3.64 26.34
CA VAL A 314 19.36 -3.59 27.40
C VAL A 314 20.75 -3.38 26.81
N LEU A 315 21.19 -4.24 25.90
CA LEU A 315 22.54 -4.24 25.35
C LEU A 315 22.87 -2.91 24.64
N PHE A 316 22.05 -2.49 23.67
CA PHE A 316 22.31 -1.25 22.94
C PHE A 316 22.01 0.01 23.78
N GLY A 317 21.15 -0.11 24.80
CA GLY A 317 20.94 0.93 25.80
C GLY A 317 22.17 1.17 26.70
N ASN A 318 22.87 0.08 27.07
CA ASN A 318 24.14 0.13 27.81
C ASN A 318 25.26 0.73 26.94
N TRP A 319 25.41 0.26 25.69
CA TRP A 319 26.38 0.82 24.74
C TRP A 319 26.17 2.31 24.52
N ALA A 320 24.94 2.75 24.27
CA ALA A 320 24.65 4.16 24.06
C ALA A 320 24.93 5.01 25.32
N TYR A 321 24.68 4.45 26.51
CA TYR A 321 24.97 5.11 27.78
C TYR A 321 26.47 5.33 27.98
N GLU A 322 27.29 4.31 27.71
CA GLU A 322 28.75 4.40 27.82
C GLU A 322 29.33 5.36 26.77
N VAL A 323 29.00 5.20 25.48
CA VAL A 323 29.55 6.02 24.40
C VAL A 323 29.11 7.49 24.49
N SER A 324 27.90 7.77 24.97
CA SER A 324 27.40 9.15 25.08
C SER A 324 27.84 9.89 26.34
N GLY A 325 28.54 9.22 27.27
CA GLY A 325 28.83 9.76 28.60
C GLY A 325 27.57 9.96 29.45
N GLY A 326 26.60 9.06 29.33
CA GLY A 326 25.34 9.07 30.09
C GLY A 326 24.22 9.94 29.53
N LYS A 327 24.35 10.48 28.32
CA LYS A 327 23.33 11.37 27.70
C LYS A 327 22.21 10.63 26.96
N VAL A 328 22.46 9.40 26.53
CA VAL A 328 21.54 8.57 25.72
C VAL A 328 21.53 7.17 26.28
N GLY A 329 20.34 6.57 26.46
CA GLY A 329 20.23 5.25 27.09
C GLY A 329 20.35 5.30 28.61
N LYS A 330 20.44 4.12 29.24
CA LYS A 330 20.57 3.96 30.69
C LYS A 330 21.20 2.60 31.00
N GLU A 331 22.21 2.59 31.86
CA GLU A 331 22.79 1.34 32.37
C GLU A 331 21.73 0.47 33.06
N THR A 332 21.55 -0.73 32.52
CA THR A 332 20.49 -1.68 32.86
C THR A 332 21.07 -3.09 32.89
N ALA A 333 20.89 -3.81 34.00
CA ALA A 333 21.26 -5.21 34.10
C ALA A 333 20.18 -6.08 33.45
N TRP A 334 20.60 -7.04 32.61
CA TRP A 334 19.77 -8.09 32.06
C TRP A 334 19.37 -9.08 33.17
N ALA A 335 18.07 -9.37 33.24
CA ALA A 335 17.52 -10.42 34.07
C ALA A 335 16.80 -11.44 33.17
N THR A 336 17.26 -12.69 33.17
CA THR A 336 16.67 -13.75 32.34
C THR A 336 15.17 -13.90 32.62
N PRO A 337 14.30 -13.85 31.60
CA PRO A 337 12.86 -14.06 31.78
C PRO A 337 12.58 -15.41 32.42
N LYS A 338 11.65 -15.46 33.39
CA LYS A 338 11.29 -16.72 34.07
C LYS A 338 10.59 -17.73 33.14
N ASN A 339 10.02 -17.27 32.04
CA ASN A 339 9.25 -18.08 31.09
C ASN A 339 9.69 -17.75 29.65
N SER A 340 10.46 -18.65 29.02
CA SER A 340 10.93 -18.45 27.63
C SER A 340 9.80 -18.52 26.60
N MET A 341 9.98 -17.80 25.48
CA MET A 341 9.13 -17.91 24.29
C MET A 341 9.61 -19.04 23.39
N MET A 342 8.69 -19.89 22.93
CA MET A 342 9.01 -20.96 21.98
C MET A 342 7.82 -21.28 21.09
N LEU A 343 8.09 -21.46 19.80
CA LEU A 343 7.09 -21.73 18.77
C LEU A 343 7.61 -22.83 17.84
N VAL A 344 7.00 -24.01 17.92
CA VAL A 344 7.49 -25.26 17.33
C VAL A 344 6.38 -25.89 16.49
N PRO A 345 6.40 -25.75 15.15
CA PRO A 345 5.61 -26.58 14.25
C PRO A 345 5.84 -28.06 14.52
N VAL A 346 4.78 -28.85 14.47
CA VAL A 346 4.83 -30.31 14.60
C VAL A 346 4.11 -30.88 13.38
N GLY A 347 4.74 -30.71 12.22
CA GLY A 347 4.18 -31.07 10.93
C GLY A 347 3.22 -30.03 10.33
N ARG A 348 2.62 -30.38 9.19
CA ARG A 348 1.87 -29.44 8.33
C ARG A 348 0.59 -28.85 8.94
N LYS A 349 0.01 -29.46 9.99
CA LYS A 349 -1.32 -29.09 10.53
C LYS A 349 -1.33 -28.75 12.03
N LYS A 350 -0.19 -28.84 12.73
CA LYS A 350 -0.11 -28.64 14.19
C LYS A 350 1.14 -27.86 14.57
N ALA A 351 1.07 -27.20 15.72
CA ALA A 351 2.22 -26.64 16.41
C ALA A 351 2.04 -26.75 17.93
N VAL A 352 3.13 -26.61 18.68
CA VAL A 352 3.10 -26.28 20.10
C VAL A 352 3.77 -24.93 20.32
N ALA A 353 3.19 -24.11 21.19
CA ALA A 353 3.59 -22.71 21.32
C ALA A 353 3.40 -22.20 22.75
N THR A 354 4.36 -21.40 23.22
CA THR A 354 4.32 -20.76 24.53
C THR A 354 5.01 -19.39 24.51
N ALA A 355 4.48 -18.43 25.28
CA ALA A 355 5.13 -17.16 25.58
C ALA A 355 4.71 -16.68 26.96
N PHE A 356 5.61 -16.04 27.70
CA PHE A 356 5.37 -15.47 29.03
C PHE A 356 4.79 -16.45 30.08
N GLY A 357 4.87 -17.76 29.84
CA GLY A 357 4.34 -18.83 30.70
C GLY A 357 2.96 -19.35 30.27
N TRP A 358 2.35 -18.74 29.26
CA TRP A 358 1.09 -19.16 28.67
C TRP A 358 1.32 -20.21 27.58
N ARG A 359 0.39 -21.15 27.44
CA ARG A 359 0.32 -22.10 26.33
C ARG A 359 -0.70 -21.60 25.32
N PHE A 360 -0.34 -21.56 24.04
CA PHE A 360 -1.27 -21.15 22.98
C PHE A 360 -1.98 -22.37 22.33
N PRO A 361 -3.17 -22.16 21.73
CA PRO A 361 -3.81 -23.16 20.88
C PRO A 361 -2.91 -23.59 19.71
N SER A 362 -3.01 -24.86 19.31
CA SER A 362 -2.15 -25.42 18.26
C SER A 362 -2.32 -24.72 16.90
N TRP A 363 -3.55 -24.28 16.57
CA TRP A 363 -3.83 -23.53 15.34
C TRP A 363 -3.15 -22.15 15.31
N LEU A 364 -3.00 -21.49 16.47
CA LEU A 364 -2.35 -20.18 16.54
C LEU A 364 -0.83 -20.31 16.36
N GLY A 365 -0.23 -21.36 16.94
CA GLY A 365 1.17 -21.68 16.66
C GLY A 365 1.40 -22.08 15.20
N TRP A 366 0.45 -22.79 14.60
CA TRP A 366 0.49 -23.11 13.18
C TRP A 366 0.38 -21.84 12.32
N LEU A 367 -0.55 -20.94 12.61
CA LEU A 367 -0.70 -19.67 11.90
C LEU A 367 0.57 -18.80 11.98
N LEU A 368 1.20 -18.72 13.15
CA LEU A 368 2.37 -17.86 13.38
C LEU A 368 3.69 -18.41 12.82
N LYS A 369 3.86 -19.73 12.65
CA LYS A 369 5.06 -20.35 12.06
C LYS A 369 4.79 -21.62 11.25
N GLY A 370 3.83 -22.47 11.64
CA GLY A 370 3.56 -23.74 10.92
C GLY A 370 3.10 -23.60 9.47
N ARG A 371 2.45 -22.48 9.09
CA ARG A 371 2.01 -22.17 7.72
C ARG A 371 3.19 -22.10 6.75
N ASP A 372 4.12 -21.19 7.01
CA ASP A 372 5.17 -20.76 6.06
C ASP A 372 6.59 -20.71 6.67
N PHE A 373 6.77 -21.23 7.89
CA PHE A 373 8.01 -21.18 8.68
C PHE A 373 8.59 -19.76 8.88
N MET A 374 7.77 -18.72 8.75
CA MET A 374 8.16 -17.31 8.73
C MET A 374 9.14 -16.94 7.60
N ILE A 375 9.12 -17.66 6.46
CA ILE A 375 10.04 -17.41 5.33
C ILE A 375 10.09 -15.95 4.87
N GLY A 376 8.95 -15.25 4.89
CA GLY A 376 8.85 -13.82 4.53
C GLY A 376 9.66 -12.88 5.44
N LYS A 377 10.17 -13.34 6.59
CA LYS A 377 11.04 -12.55 7.46
C LYS A 377 12.53 -12.60 7.08
N ALA A 378 12.94 -13.47 6.16
CA ALA A 378 14.35 -13.59 5.76
C ALA A 378 14.87 -12.26 5.19
N GLY A 379 14.27 -11.75 4.11
CA GLY A 379 14.66 -10.46 3.50
C GLY A 379 14.53 -9.26 4.45
N ALA A 380 13.44 -9.19 5.23
CA ALA A 380 13.23 -8.14 6.22
C ALA A 380 14.29 -8.11 7.34
N THR A 381 15.03 -9.20 7.54
CA THR A 381 16.15 -9.25 8.51
C THR A 381 17.41 -8.57 7.99
N VAL A 382 17.62 -8.57 6.66
CA VAL A 382 18.86 -8.10 6.03
C VAL A 382 18.78 -6.61 5.64
N SER A 383 17.56 -6.10 5.42
CA SER A 383 17.31 -4.73 4.93
C SER A 383 17.61 -3.63 5.96
N ILE A 384 18.84 -3.11 5.91
CA ILE A 384 19.30 -1.97 6.72
C ILE A 384 19.11 -0.67 5.91
N ASP A 385 18.46 0.31 6.53
CA ASP A 385 18.02 1.59 5.95
C ASP A 385 18.05 2.68 7.04
N VAL A 386 18.23 3.96 6.70
CA VAL A 386 18.15 5.08 7.63
C VAL A 386 16.71 5.62 7.77
N GLU A 387 15.84 5.39 6.78
CA GLU A 387 14.47 5.90 6.75
C GLU A 387 13.53 5.13 7.70
N ALA A 388 13.52 5.56 8.96
CA ALA A 388 12.73 4.91 10.00
C ALA A 388 11.30 5.45 10.10
N ARG A 389 10.32 4.81 9.42
CA ARG A 389 8.95 4.63 9.96
C ARG A 389 8.04 3.61 9.24
N SER A 390 8.35 2.31 9.34
CA SER A 390 7.38 1.28 9.78
C SER A 390 7.99 -0.14 9.76
N ILE A 391 8.36 -0.68 10.93
CA ILE A 391 8.60 -2.12 11.08
C ILE A 391 7.24 -2.77 11.36
N GLY A 392 6.54 -3.19 10.30
CA GLY A 392 5.15 -3.69 10.36
C GLY A 392 4.79 -4.81 9.39
N ASN A 393 5.73 -5.33 8.59
CA ASN A 393 5.41 -6.31 7.54
C ASN A 393 5.35 -7.76 8.08
N VAL A 394 4.21 -8.11 8.67
CA VAL A 394 3.63 -9.46 8.67
C VAL A 394 2.11 -9.32 8.74
N ASP A 395 1.35 -9.83 7.77
CA ASP A 395 -0.09 -10.17 7.84
C ASP A 395 -0.97 -9.20 8.69
N GLY A 396 -1.16 -7.97 8.18
CA GLY A 396 -1.61 -6.79 8.95
C GLY A 396 -3.00 -6.85 9.60
N SER A 397 -3.93 -7.66 9.07
CA SER A 397 -5.29 -7.83 9.63
C SER A 397 -5.31 -8.70 10.89
N LEU A 398 -4.30 -9.54 11.09
CA LEU A 398 -4.12 -10.35 12.29
C LEU A 398 -3.00 -9.79 13.18
N SER A 399 -1.91 -9.26 12.61
CA SER A 399 -0.73 -8.91 13.40
C SER A 399 -0.90 -7.68 14.29
N ASN A 400 -1.65 -6.64 13.91
CA ASN A 400 -1.84 -5.48 14.80
C ASN A 400 -2.70 -5.83 16.03
N THR A 401 -3.73 -6.66 15.87
CA THR A 401 -4.53 -7.20 16.97
C THR A 401 -3.67 -8.09 17.87
N HIS A 402 -2.83 -8.95 17.30
CA HIS A 402 -1.92 -9.79 18.06
C HIS A 402 -0.75 -9.01 18.71
N ILE A 403 -0.20 -7.97 18.09
CA ILE A 403 0.86 -7.12 18.66
C ILE A 403 0.30 -6.30 19.82
N ASN A 404 -0.93 -5.78 19.71
CA ASN A 404 -1.60 -5.12 20.81
C ASN A 404 -2.01 -6.10 21.93
N LEU A 405 -2.41 -7.33 21.59
CA LEU A 405 -2.62 -8.41 22.56
C LEU A 405 -1.31 -8.78 23.28
N PHE A 406 -0.20 -8.94 22.55
CA PHE A 406 1.12 -9.23 23.11
C PHE A 406 1.64 -8.08 23.98
N LYS A 407 1.53 -6.82 23.55
CA LYS A 407 1.89 -5.63 24.37
C LYS A 407 1.03 -5.52 25.62
N ARG A 408 -0.28 -5.82 25.54
CA ARG A 408 -1.17 -5.85 26.72
C ARG A 408 -0.85 -7.02 27.64
N MET A 409 -0.54 -8.20 27.11
CA MET A 409 -0.07 -9.36 27.90
C MET A 409 1.30 -9.08 28.55
N GLU A 410 2.21 -8.39 27.88
CA GLU A 410 3.51 -7.95 28.40
C GLU A 410 3.33 -6.91 29.53
N THR A 411 2.38 -5.98 29.39
CA THR A 411 1.99 -5.03 30.44
C THR A 411 1.39 -5.74 31.66
N ILE A 412 0.61 -6.81 31.46
CA ILE A 412 0.04 -7.64 32.54
C ILE A 412 1.11 -8.52 33.21
N ALA A 413 2.02 -9.11 32.43
CA ALA A 413 3.05 -10.03 32.92
C ALA A 413 4.27 -9.34 33.57
N SER A 414 4.57 -8.09 33.21
CA SER A 414 5.66 -7.29 33.79
C SER A 414 5.37 -6.79 35.22
N GLY A 415 4.15 -6.98 35.74
CA GLY A 415 3.81 -6.72 37.13
C GLY A 415 3.76 -5.23 37.52
N GLN A 416 3.83 -4.31 36.56
CA GLN A 416 3.82 -2.86 36.80
C GLN A 416 2.45 -2.30 37.25
N ASN A 417 1.42 -3.13 37.35
CA ASN A 417 0.16 -2.79 37.99
C ASN A 417 -0.09 -3.71 39.19
N HIS A 418 0.05 -3.18 40.41
CA HIS A 418 -0.07 -3.96 41.65
C HIS A 418 -1.51 -4.36 42.06
N ASN A 419 -2.52 -4.12 41.21
CA ASN A 419 -3.94 -4.20 41.58
C ASN A 419 -4.81 -5.26 40.85
N THR A 420 -4.27 -6.06 39.93
CA THR A 420 -5.05 -7.11 39.25
C THR A 420 -4.66 -8.52 39.68
N ARG A 421 -5.29 -9.01 40.77
CA ARG A 421 -5.40 -10.45 41.06
C ARG A 421 -6.75 -10.97 40.53
N PHE A 422 -6.69 -12.11 39.83
CA PHE A 422 -7.80 -12.82 39.19
C PHE A 422 -8.38 -12.15 37.92
N VAL A 423 -8.06 -12.75 36.78
CA VAL A 423 -8.81 -12.62 35.52
C VAL A 423 -9.73 -13.84 35.43
N THR A 424 -11.03 -13.64 35.26
CA THR A 424 -12.04 -14.71 35.22
C THR A 424 -12.27 -15.23 33.79
N PRO A 425 -12.85 -16.44 33.61
CA PRO A 425 -13.17 -16.97 32.27
C PRO A 425 -14.10 -16.07 31.44
N ALA A 426 -14.96 -15.28 32.08
CA ALA A 426 -15.82 -14.30 31.39
C ALA A 426 -14.98 -13.28 30.59
N TYR A 427 -13.90 -12.76 31.16
CA TYR A 427 -13.00 -11.82 30.49
C TYR A 427 -12.36 -12.40 29.22
N PHE A 428 -12.21 -13.72 29.11
CA PHE A 428 -11.75 -14.39 27.88
C PHE A 428 -12.88 -14.60 26.86
N SER A 429 -14.13 -14.78 27.29
CA SER A 429 -15.29 -14.82 26.40
C SER A 429 -15.49 -13.47 25.72
N ASP A 430 -15.48 -12.40 26.52
CA ASP A 430 -15.62 -11.02 26.05
C ASP A 430 -14.47 -10.64 25.10
N LEU A 431 -13.24 -11.13 25.36
CA LEU A 431 -12.09 -10.91 24.47
C LEU A 431 -12.20 -11.64 23.13
N ILE A 432 -12.93 -12.76 23.06
CA ILE A 432 -13.13 -13.53 21.82
C ILE A 432 -14.29 -12.94 21.02
N GLU A 433 -15.40 -12.57 21.67
CA GLU A 433 -16.50 -11.85 21.01
C GLU A 433 -16.03 -10.49 20.44
N ALA A 434 -15.21 -9.74 21.18
CA ALA A 434 -14.70 -8.45 20.72
C ALA A 434 -13.64 -8.51 19.60
N ASN A 435 -13.11 -9.70 19.23
CA ASN A 435 -12.02 -9.83 18.24
C ASN A 435 -12.32 -10.86 17.13
N SER A 436 -13.54 -11.39 17.01
CA SER A 436 -13.94 -12.32 15.95
C SER A 436 -15.11 -11.77 15.11
N GLY A 437 -14.82 -10.68 14.37
CA GLY A 437 -15.84 -9.85 13.70
C GLY A 437 -16.90 -10.61 12.89
N SER A 438 -16.51 -11.62 12.12
CA SER A 438 -17.44 -12.41 11.29
C SER A 438 -18.36 -13.36 12.07
N LEU A 439 -17.96 -13.83 13.26
CA LEU A 439 -18.80 -14.71 14.09
C LEU A 439 -19.68 -13.89 15.05
N GLY A 440 -19.16 -12.78 15.58
CA GLY A 440 -19.90 -11.84 16.42
C GLY A 440 -21.07 -11.18 15.69
N LEU A 441 -20.88 -10.74 14.44
CA LEU A 441 -21.97 -10.23 13.60
C LEU A 441 -23.04 -11.31 13.36
N TYR A 442 -22.64 -12.53 12.97
CA TYR A 442 -23.58 -13.60 12.64
C TYR A 442 -24.47 -14.00 13.84
N LEU A 443 -23.91 -14.05 15.05
CA LEU A 443 -24.67 -14.32 16.26
C LEU A 443 -25.65 -13.18 16.60
N LYS A 444 -25.25 -11.92 16.41
CA LYS A 444 -26.12 -10.73 16.59
C LYS A 444 -27.30 -10.74 15.60
N TYR A 445 -27.03 -10.93 14.30
CA TYR A 445 -28.07 -11.04 13.28
C TYR A 445 -29.00 -12.25 13.50
N SER A 446 -28.48 -13.39 13.98
CA SER A 446 -29.33 -14.56 14.29
C SER A 446 -30.34 -14.30 15.43
N LYS A 447 -30.02 -13.36 16.33
CA LYS A 447 -30.89 -12.93 17.43
C LYS A 447 -31.95 -11.96 16.93
N GLU A 448 -31.54 -10.93 16.19
CA GLU A 448 -32.46 -9.95 15.59
C GLU A 448 -33.41 -10.58 14.56
N ALA A 449 -32.98 -11.64 13.86
CA ALA A 449 -33.84 -12.43 12.99
C ALA A 449 -34.86 -13.29 13.76
N ARG A 450 -34.48 -13.91 14.89
CA ARG A 450 -35.42 -14.67 15.74
C ARG A 450 -36.52 -13.78 16.32
N ASP A 451 -36.16 -12.57 16.73
CA ASP A 451 -37.10 -11.62 17.35
C ASP A 451 -38.12 -11.06 16.33
N ARG A 452 -37.88 -11.20 15.01
CA ARG A 452 -38.79 -10.78 13.92
C ARG A 452 -39.67 -11.89 13.31
N VAL A 453 -39.32 -13.16 13.48
CA VAL A 453 -40.10 -14.29 12.90
C VAL A 453 -41.46 -14.49 13.59
N GLY A 454 -41.69 -13.87 14.75
CA GLY A 454 -42.98 -13.90 15.44
C GLY A 454 -44.09 -13.02 14.84
N GLU A 455 -43.82 -12.24 13.79
CA GLU A 455 -44.75 -11.23 13.24
C GLU A 455 -45.12 -11.44 11.75
N LEU A 456 -44.80 -12.60 11.15
CA LEU A 456 -45.07 -12.88 9.73
C LEU A 456 -46.31 -13.77 9.52
N ASP A 457 -47.14 -13.39 8.55
CA ASP A 457 -48.43 -14.00 8.22
C ASP A 457 -48.27 -15.30 7.40
N GLU A 458 -49.17 -16.26 7.54
CA GLU A 458 -49.02 -17.61 6.93
C GLU A 458 -49.15 -17.63 5.40
N GLU A 459 -49.73 -16.58 4.80
CA GLU A 459 -49.84 -16.42 3.34
C GLU A 459 -48.63 -15.73 2.68
N ASP A 460 -47.55 -15.43 3.42
CA ASP A 460 -46.35 -14.80 2.86
C ASP A 460 -45.68 -15.68 1.76
N PRO A 461 -45.42 -15.12 0.56
CA PRO A 461 -44.71 -15.83 -0.53
C PRO A 461 -43.36 -16.43 -0.13
N TYR A 462 -42.66 -15.84 0.85
CA TYR A 462 -41.38 -16.31 1.38
C TYR A 462 -41.52 -17.64 2.13
N VAL A 463 -42.59 -17.79 2.91
CA VAL A 463 -42.94 -19.06 3.60
C VAL A 463 -43.31 -20.13 2.59
N SER A 464 -44.03 -19.75 1.52
CA SER A 464 -44.35 -20.66 0.41
C SER A 464 -43.10 -21.13 -0.34
N ARG A 465 -42.12 -20.24 -0.58
CA ARG A 465 -40.83 -20.57 -1.21
C ARG A 465 -40.00 -21.54 -0.36
N LEU A 466 -39.95 -21.33 0.96
CA LEU A 466 -39.27 -22.24 1.89
C LEU A 466 -39.92 -23.63 1.94
N ARG A 467 -41.26 -23.71 1.91
CA ARG A 467 -42.01 -24.97 1.81
C ARG A 467 -41.81 -25.69 0.48
N GLN A 468 -41.52 -24.98 -0.62
CA GLN A 468 -41.16 -25.59 -1.91
C GLN A 468 -39.76 -26.23 -1.84
N ILE A 469 -38.75 -25.50 -1.35
CA ILE A 469 -37.37 -25.98 -1.17
C ILE A 469 -37.35 -27.24 -0.27
N ALA A 470 -38.09 -27.24 0.84
CA ALA A 470 -38.18 -28.41 1.73
C ALA A 470 -38.70 -29.68 1.01
N ARG A 471 -39.58 -29.54 0.01
CA ARG A 471 -40.07 -30.69 -0.79
C ARG A 471 -39.04 -31.16 -1.80
N GLU A 472 -38.36 -30.23 -2.47
CA GLU A 472 -37.30 -30.54 -3.46
C GLU A 472 -36.13 -31.33 -2.84
N TYR A 473 -35.82 -31.09 -1.56
CA TYR A 473 -34.79 -31.82 -0.80
C TYR A 473 -35.31 -32.94 0.12
N SER A 474 -36.58 -33.37 -0.03
CA SER A 474 -37.18 -34.47 0.74
C SER A 474 -37.12 -34.33 2.27
N TRP A 475 -37.25 -33.10 2.77
CA TRP A 475 -37.35 -32.84 4.22
C TRP A 475 -38.79 -33.10 4.68
N SER A 476 -38.94 -33.99 5.66
CA SER A 476 -40.26 -34.32 6.23
C SER A 476 -40.81 -33.15 7.04
N VAL A 477 -41.82 -32.46 6.50
CA VAL A 477 -42.56 -31.42 7.21
C VAL A 477 -43.71 -32.07 7.98
N GLU A 478 -43.44 -32.48 9.22
CA GLU A 478 -44.50 -32.70 10.23
C GLU A 478 -44.31 -31.74 11.41
N GLU A 479 -45.39 -30.98 11.62
CA GLU A 479 -45.75 -30.09 12.74
C GLU A 479 -44.89 -30.16 14.02
N ASN A 480 -43.81 -29.38 14.06
CA ASN A 480 -43.53 -28.37 15.10
C ASN A 480 -42.23 -27.61 14.78
N ILE A 481 -42.28 -26.27 14.73
CA ILE A 481 -41.10 -25.45 14.41
C ILE A 481 -40.21 -25.30 15.66
N GLN A 482 -39.11 -26.07 15.70
CA GLN A 482 -37.90 -25.70 16.43
C GLN A 482 -36.69 -25.82 15.48
N LEU A 483 -36.26 -24.68 14.91
CA LEU A 483 -34.97 -24.56 14.24
C LEU A 483 -33.85 -24.45 15.30
N ASP A 484 -33.51 -25.61 15.85
CA ASP A 484 -32.59 -25.71 16.97
C ASP A 484 -31.11 -25.66 16.48
N ILE A 485 -30.56 -24.45 16.39
CA ILE A 485 -29.10 -24.19 16.29
C ILE A 485 -28.41 -24.39 17.67
N ILE A 486 -29.21 -24.54 18.72
CA ILE A 486 -28.79 -24.73 20.10
C ILE A 486 -27.91 -25.99 20.35
N PRO A 487 -27.99 -27.12 19.59
CA PRO A 487 -27.12 -28.27 19.81
C PRO A 487 -25.63 -27.94 19.68
N TRP A 488 -25.21 -27.15 18.69
CA TRP A 488 -23.78 -26.83 18.50
C TRP A 488 -23.25 -25.87 19.56
N GLN A 489 -24.01 -24.82 19.91
CA GLN A 489 -23.60 -23.90 20.99
C GLN A 489 -23.62 -24.57 22.36
N LYS A 490 -24.63 -25.43 22.65
CA LYS A 490 -24.63 -26.24 23.87
C LYS A 490 -23.55 -27.31 23.85
N PHE A 491 -23.23 -27.95 22.72
CA PHE A 491 -22.16 -28.94 22.64
C PHE A 491 -20.79 -28.29 22.90
N ILE A 492 -20.47 -27.18 22.24
CA ILE A 492 -19.24 -26.43 22.47
C ILE A 492 -19.17 -25.91 23.91
N ASN A 493 -20.20 -25.21 24.40
CA ASN A 493 -20.15 -24.61 25.74
C ASN A 493 -20.20 -25.68 26.85
N ALA A 494 -21.00 -26.75 26.71
CA ALA A 494 -21.02 -27.83 27.68
C ALA A 494 -19.72 -28.66 27.65
N GLN A 495 -19.07 -28.85 26.50
CA GLN A 495 -17.76 -29.51 26.46
C GLN A 495 -16.64 -28.61 27.00
N LEU A 496 -16.65 -27.30 26.73
CA LEU A 496 -15.68 -26.37 27.36
C LEU A 496 -15.85 -26.34 28.88
N LEU A 497 -17.09 -26.24 29.39
CA LEU A 497 -17.37 -26.27 30.83
C LEU A 497 -17.11 -27.64 31.48
N ALA A 498 -17.44 -28.75 30.80
CA ALA A 498 -17.17 -30.10 31.31
C ALA A 498 -15.68 -30.43 31.32
N ASN A 499 -14.91 -29.99 30.33
CA ASN A 499 -13.45 -30.19 30.32
C ASN A 499 -12.76 -29.34 31.37
N LEU A 500 -13.19 -28.09 31.60
CA LEU A 500 -12.65 -27.22 32.66
C LEU A 500 -12.84 -27.76 34.10
N GLN A 501 -13.72 -28.75 34.31
CA GLN A 501 -13.94 -29.39 35.61
C GLN A 501 -13.35 -30.80 35.75
N ARG A 502 -12.73 -31.35 34.69
CA ARG A 502 -12.10 -32.70 34.74
C ARG A 502 -10.64 -32.64 35.22
N PRO A 503 -10.16 -33.67 35.95
CA PRO A 503 -8.72 -33.84 36.19
C PRO A 503 -7.93 -33.89 34.87
N TRP A 504 -6.71 -33.33 34.92
CA TRP A 504 -5.83 -33.11 33.76
C TRP A 504 -5.45 -34.35 32.94
N SER A 505 -5.75 -35.56 33.44
CA SER A 505 -5.41 -36.85 32.81
C SER A 505 -6.44 -37.37 31.80
N GLU A 506 -7.65 -36.83 31.73
CA GLU A 506 -8.79 -37.45 31.01
C GLU A 506 -9.35 -36.63 29.83
N GLN A 507 -8.60 -35.66 29.31
CA GLN A 507 -8.99 -34.84 28.15
C GLN A 507 -8.36 -35.36 26.84
N TRP A 508 -8.95 -36.40 26.23
CA TRP A 508 -8.60 -36.84 24.88
C TRP A 508 -9.84 -37.23 24.05
N GLU A 509 -9.65 -37.19 22.72
CA GLU A 509 -10.58 -37.54 21.63
C GLU A 509 -11.67 -36.51 21.24
N MET A 510 -11.47 -35.89 20.06
CA MET A 510 -12.54 -35.67 19.09
C MET A 510 -12.45 -36.77 18.01
N PRO A 511 -13.57 -37.31 17.51
CA PRO A 511 -13.56 -38.21 16.35
C PRO A 511 -13.04 -37.50 15.09
N ILE A 512 -12.45 -38.27 14.17
CA ILE A 512 -11.78 -37.79 12.95
C ILE A 512 -12.76 -37.39 11.83
N ASP A 513 -14.05 -37.72 11.98
CA ASP A 513 -15.08 -37.66 10.92
C ASP A 513 -15.50 -36.24 10.48
N GLY A 514 -14.93 -35.18 11.08
CA GLY A 514 -15.15 -33.80 10.64
C GLY A 514 -14.33 -33.37 9.41
N LEU A 515 -13.27 -34.12 9.05
CA LEU A 515 -12.38 -33.76 7.94
C LEU A 515 -12.78 -34.40 6.59
N THR A 516 -13.47 -35.54 6.62
CA THR A 516 -13.89 -36.33 5.44
C THR A 516 -14.99 -35.65 4.60
N ALA A 517 -15.57 -34.55 5.05
CA ALA A 517 -16.50 -33.75 4.27
C ALA A 517 -15.80 -32.85 3.23
N ILE A 518 -14.55 -32.42 3.50
CA ILE A 518 -13.80 -31.51 2.62
C ILE A 518 -13.20 -32.28 1.44
N GLU A 519 -12.60 -33.45 1.71
CA GLU A 519 -11.97 -34.31 0.69
C GLU A 519 -12.97 -34.94 -0.31
N ARG A 520 -14.28 -34.84 -0.06
CA ARG A 520 -15.33 -35.34 -0.99
C ARG A 520 -15.76 -34.34 -2.06
N ILE A 521 -15.36 -33.07 -1.99
CA ILE A 521 -15.67 -32.08 -3.03
C ILE A 521 -14.59 -32.08 -4.13
N GLU A 522 -13.33 -32.35 -3.78
CA GLU A 522 -12.20 -32.36 -4.74
C GLU A 522 -12.12 -33.66 -5.57
N GLY A 523 -12.86 -34.72 -5.21
CA GLY A 523 -12.76 -36.04 -5.84
C GLY A 523 -13.70 -36.33 -7.02
N LEU A 524 -14.40 -35.33 -7.57
CA LEU A 524 -15.55 -35.54 -8.48
C LEU A 524 -15.33 -35.18 -9.97
N SER A 525 -14.11 -35.29 -10.52
CA SER A 525 -13.92 -35.18 -11.98
C SER A 525 -12.91 -36.12 -12.66
N GLU A 526 -12.20 -37.00 -11.94
CA GLU A 526 -11.30 -37.99 -12.56
C GLU A 526 -11.69 -39.45 -12.29
N ALA A 527 -12.52 -40.03 -13.18
CA ALA A 527 -12.35 -41.39 -13.76
C ALA A 527 -13.57 -41.88 -14.58
N ALA A 528 -13.49 -41.87 -15.92
CA ALA A 528 -14.29 -42.75 -16.78
C ALA A 528 -13.72 -42.97 -18.21
N PHE A 529 -13.06 -44.11 -18.42
CA PHE A 529 -13.05 -44.95 -19.65
C PHE A 529 -12.66 -44.42 -21.06
N LEU A 530 -11.38 -44.62 -21.42
CA LEU A 530 -10.89 -45.61 -22.43
C LEU A 530 -11.81 -46.07 -23.61
N LYS A 531 -11.47 -45.73 -24.89
CA LYS A 531 -11.05 -46.66 -26.00
C LYS A 531 -11.30 -46.18 -27.47
N TYR A 532 -10.22 -46.18 -28.29
CA TYR A 532 -10.13 -46.45 -29.77
C TYR A 532 -10.92 -45.59 -30.80
N PRO A 533 -10.57 -45.60 -32.12
CA PRO A 533 -9.25 -45.61 -32.76
C PRO A 533 -9.09 -44.58 -33.94
N THR A 534 -7.87 -44.55 -34.48
CA THR A 534 -7.36 -43.95 -35.75
C THR A 534 -8.31 -43.71 -36.95
N ALA A 535 -8.06 -42.63 -37.70
CA ALA A 535 -8.20 -42.59 -39.17
C ALA A 535 -7.23 -41.55 -39.80
N GLU A 536 -6.50 -41.95 -40.85
CA GLU A 536 -5.65 -41.10 -41.70
C GLU A 536 -6.42 -40.62 -42.95
N ILE A 537 -6.13 -39.40 -43.44
CA ILE A 537 -6.09 -39.00 -44.87
C ILE A 537 -5.06 -37.83 -44.92
N THR A 538 -3.80 -37.93 -45.34
CA THR A 538 -3.15 -38.33 -46.62
C THR A 538 -3.27 -37.33 -47.79
N ASN A 539 -2.09 -36.83 -48.19
CA ASN A 539 -1.66 -36.47 -49.56
C ASN A 539 -2.36 -35.30 -50.27
N GLU A 540 -1.78 -34.61 -51.25
CA GLU A 540 -0.39 -34.36 -51.72
C GLU A 540 -0.53 -33.20 -52.73
N ASP A 541 0.53 -32.43 -52.98
CA ASP A 541 1.02 -32.22 -54.36
C ASP A 541 2.32 -31.39 -54.35
N GLU A 542 3.28 -31.87 -55.12
CA GLU A 542 4.66 -31.38 -55.21
C GLU A 542 4.80 -30.22 -56.22
N PHE A 543 5.88 -29.44 -56.10
CA PHE A 543 6.64 -29.02 -57.29
C PHE A 543 8.12 -28.75 -56.97
N ASP A 544 9.00 -29.34 -57.79
CA ASP A 544 10.48 -29.44 -57.72
C ASP A 544 11.00 -29.24 -59.18
N GLN A 545 12.23 -28.84 -59.57
CA GLN A 545 13.58 -29.02 -59.01
C GLN A 545 14.55 -27.86 -59.32
N SER A 546 15.70 -27.90 -58.62
CA SER A 546 17.04 -27.42 -59.04
C SER A 546 17.32 -25.89 -58.97
N GLY A 547 18.47 -25.40 -58.52
CA GLY A 547 19.76 -26.00 -58.08
C GLY A 547 20.95 -25.16 -58.62
N PRO A 548 22.21 -25.21 -58.10
CA PRO A 548 22.78 -26.08 -57.07
C PRO A 548 23.46 -25.33 -55.88
N LEU A 549 24.01 -26.11 -54.94
CA LEU A 549 24.71 -25.66 -53.71
C LEU A 549 26.16 -25.19 -53.92
N LEU A 550 26.70 -24.44 -52.94
CA LEU A 550 27.96 -24.78 -52.25
C LEU A 550 28.13 -23.98 -50.92
N ASP A 551 28.79 -24.62 -49.96
CA ASP A 551 28.85 -24.35 -48.52
C ASP A 551 29.39 -22.98 -48.06
N GLU A 552 28.76 -22.40 -47.04
CA GLU A 552 29.36 -22.24 -45.70
C GLU A 552 28.28 -21.94 -44.63
N GLN A 553 28.29 -22.67 -43.51
CA GLN A 553 27.36 -22.43 -42.40
C GLN A 553 27.90 -21.35 -41.45
N VAL A 554 27.31 -20.15 -41.50
CA VAL A 554 27.30 -19.20 -40.39
C VAL A 554 25.86 -18.93 -40.01
N SER A 555 25.49 -19.16 -38.76
CA SER A 555 24.09 -19.02 -38.33
C SER A 555 23.67 -17.56 -38.28
N THR A 556 22.39 -17.30 -38.58
CA THR A 556 21.77 -15.95 -38.61
C THR A 556 21.70 -15.25 -37.25
N TYR A 557 22.34 -15.80 -36.20
CA TYR A 557 22.29 -15.29 -34.83
C TYR A 557 23.34 -14.21 -34.50
N ASP A 558 24.38 -14.03 -35.33
CA ASP A 558 25.49 -13.12 -35.01
C ASP A 558 25.45 -11.74 -35.72
N TYR A 559 24.52 -11.50 -36.67
CA TYR A 559 24.48 -10.23 -37.43
C TYR A 559 23.64 -9.10 -36.80
N ILE A 560 23.02 -9.34 -35.63
CA ILE A 560 22.20 -8.33 -34.91
C ILE A 560 22.96 -7.77 -33.68
N ARG A 561 24.19 -8.21 -33.43
CA ARG A 561 24.91 -7.93 -32.18
C ARG A 561 25.72 -6.61 -32.14
N GLU A 562 25.78 -5.85 -33.23
CA GLU A 562 26.63 -4.64 -33.35
C GLU A 562 25.86 -3.29 -33.40
N PHE A 563 24.55 -3.26 -33.13
CA PHE A 563 23.76 -2.01 -33.07
C PHE A 563 23.10 -1.72 -31.71
N THR A 564 23.68 -2.22 -30.61
CA THR A 564 23.35 -1.75 -29.27
C THR A 564 23.96 -0.38 -28.99
N VAL A 565 23.09 0.60 -28.73
CA VAL A 565 23.47 1.93 -28.20
C VAL A 565 24.23 1.75 -26.88
N PRO A 566 25.38 2.42 -26.65
CA PRO A 566 26.08 2.36 -25.37
C PRO A 566 25.20 2.90 -24.23
N PHE A 567 24.82 2.04 -23.30
CA PHE A 567 23.85 2.34 -22.22
C PHE A 567 24.38 3.32 -21.16
N ASP A 568 25.70 3.43 -21.01
CA ASP A 568 26.33 4.09 -19.85
C ASP A 568 26.28 5.63 -19.88
N SER A 569 25.88 6.25 -20.99
CA SER A 569 25.85 7.72 -21.15
C SER A 569 24.49 8.38 -20.96
N ILE A 570 23.44 7.60 -20.64
CA ILE A 570 22.05 8.10 -20.49
C ILE A 570 21.58 8.09 -19.02
N TYR A 571 22.24 7.32 -18.15
CA TYR A 571 21.85 7.23 -16.73
C TYR A 571 21.92 8.57 -15.98
N GLU A 572 22.82 9.49 -16.37
CA GLU A 572 22.85 10.86 -15.81
C GLU A 572 21.59 11.69 -16.11
N LEU A 573 20.74 11.28 -17.06
CA LEU A 573 19.40 11.88 -17.25
C LEU A 573 18.29 11.08 -16.55
N ALA A 574 18.50 9.79 -16.30
CA ALA A 574 17.50 8.91 -15.70
C ALA A 574 17.23 9.28 -14.23
N ASP A 575 18.27 9.50 -13.42
CA ASP A 575 18.15 9.85 -12.00
C ASP A 575 17.40 11.18 -11.75
N TRP A 576 17.25 12.03 -12.77
CA TRP A 576 16.58 13.34 -12.66
C TRP A 576 15.09 13.33 -13.03
N ILE A 577 14.59 12.28 -13.67
CA ILE A 577 13.19 12.20 -14.14
C ILE A 577 12.26 11.60 -13.07
N PHE A 578 12.80 10.90 -12.06
CA PHE A 578 12.05 9.99 -11.21
C PHE A 578 11.37 10.59 -9.98
N THR A 579 11.43 11.90 -9.76
CA THR A 579 10.69 12.57 -8.67
C THR A 579 9.17 12.56 -8.97
N PRO A 580 8.31 12.11 -8.05
CA PRO A 580 7.00 11.53 -8.40
C PRO A 580 5.99 12.54 -8.96
N THR A 581 5.67 12.40 -10.24
CA THR A 581 4.56 13.10 -10.91
C THR A 581 3.66 12.13 -11.67
N TYR A 582 3.36 10.96 -11.07
CA TYR A 582 2.47 9.96 -11.68
C TYR A 582 1.07 10.54 -11.89
N ALA A 583 0.74 10.83 -13.14
CA ALA A 583 -0.55 11.31 -13.57
C ALA A 583 -1.11 10.36 -14.62
N PRO A 584 -2.08 9.52 -14.22
CA PRO A 584 -3.36 9.49 -14.87
C PRO A 584 -4.31 10.49 -14.19
N ALA A 585 -5.41 10.86 -14.86
CA ALA A 585 -6.51 11.59 -14.23
C ALA A 585 -7.31 10.67 -13.28
N SER A 586 -6.66 10.26 -12.18
CA SER A 586 -7.29 9.66 -11.00
C SER A 586 -7.55 10.76 -9.96
N ILE A 587 -8.70 10.66 -9.30
CA ILE A 587 -9.28 11.69 -8.45
C ILE A 587 -8.35 12.10 -7.30
N ALA A 588 -8.34 13.40 -7.00
CA ALA A 588 -7.32 14.06 -6.18
C ALA A 588 -7.32 13.62 -4.70
N THR A 589 -6.37 12.77 -4.31
CA THR A 589 -6.07 12.46 -2.89
C THR A 589 -4.58 12.27 -2.62
N ALA A 590 -3.93 13.23 -1.94
CA ALA A 590 -2.54 13.12 -1.52
C ALA A 590 -2.31 13.66 -0.10
N THR A 591 -1.80 12.80 0.80
CA THR A 591 -0.82 13.12 1.86
C THR A 591 -0.02 11.86 2.21
N ASP A 592 1.24 12.00 2.60
CA ASP A 592 1.61 11.97 4.03
C ASP A 592 2.94 12.68 4.31
N GLU A 593 3.11 13.11 5.57
CA GLU A 593 4.19 13.95 6.14
C GLU A 593 4.63 15.18 5.30
N GLY A 594 3.85 16.27 5.37
CA GLY A 594 4.26 17.58 4.84
C GLY A 594 3.65 18.76 5.61
N SER A 595 4.51 19.53 6.27
CA SER A 595 4.19 20.73 7.07
C SER A 595 4.07 22.01 6.18
N LEU A 596 3.21 22.97 6.54
CA LEU A 596 2.62 23.93 5.59
C LEU A 596 3.47 25.18 5.26
N SER A 597 4.49 25.09 4.41
CA SER A 597 5.41 26.22 4.12
C SER A 597 4.85 27.33 3.22
N ILE A 598 5.23 28.58 3.52
CA ILE A 598 5.05 29.74 2.63
C ILE A 598 6.41 30.34 2.24
N ASN A 599 6.72 30.34 0.94
CA ASN A 599 7.47 31.37 0.19
C ASN A 599 7.32 31.06 -1.33
N LEU A 600 7.28 32.02 -2.26
CA LEU A 600 8.26 33.08 -2.45
C LEU A 600 7.70 34.25 -3.29
N LEU A 601 7.89 35.52 -2.87
CA LEU A 601 7.93 36.68 -3.79
C LEU A 601 8.81 37.80 -3.25
N ARG A 602 9.43 38.57 -4.16
CA ARG A 602 10.00 39.90 -3.87
C ARG A 602 9.24 40.98 -4.64
N ARG A 603 8.89 42.03 -3.90
CA ARG A 603 8.42 43.39 -4.29
C ARG A 603 6.92 43.62 -4.57
N ARG A 604 6.33 44.29 -3.56
CA ARG A 604 5.20 45.26 -3.54
C ARG A 604 3.78 44.71 -3.35
N ARG A 605 3.39 44.73 -2.06
CA ARG A 605 2.06 44.98 -1.46
C ARG A 605 0.82 44.39 -2.15
N ILE A 606 0.16 43.44 -1.49
CA ILE A 606 -1.30 43.20 -1.54
C ILE A 606 -1.69 42.35 -0.30
N LYS A 607 -2.98 42.36 0.07
CA LYS A 607 -3.55 41.75 1.29
C LYS A 607 -3.97 40.28 1.04
N ALA A 608 -4.38 39.57 2.10
CA ALA A 608 -4.49 38.11 2.17
C ALA A 608 -5.57 37.44 1.27
N SER A 609 -5.16 36.39 0.55
CA SER A 609 -5.93 35.15 0.27
C SER A 609 -5.00 34.12 -0.41
N LEU A 610 -4.74 32.96 0.24
CA LEU A 610 -3.86 31.90 -0.28
C LEU A 610 -4.47 30.53 0.08
N GLU A 611 -5.37 30.00 -0.76
CA GLU A 611 -6.32 28.97 -0.34
C GLU A 611 -6.04 27.55 -0.89
N THR A 612 -5.26 27.37 -1.97
CA THR A 612 -5.06 26.04 -2.61
C THR A 612 -3.60 25.65 -2.88
N ILE A 613 -2.62 26.43 -2.39
CA ILE A 613 -1.18 26.29 -2.74
C ILE A 613 -0.63 24.88 -2.53
N TYR A 614 -1.15 24.18 -1.53
CA TYR A 614 -0.34 23.27 -0.75
C TYR A 614 -0.40 21.78 -1.19
N TYR A 615 -1.53 21.31 -1.71
CA TYR A 615 -1.76 19.86 -1.88
C TYR A 615 -1.09 19.17 -3.07
N LYS A 616 -0.74 19.92 -4.12
CA LYS A 616 -0.12 19.36 -5.34
C LYS A 616 1.33 19.77 -5.55
N LEU A 617 1.89 20.62 -4.68
CA LEU A 617 3.21 21.23 -4.89
C LEU A 617 4.25 20.89 -3.81
N ARG A 618 3.94 20.00 -2.84
CA ARG A 618 4.79 19.74 -1.66
C ARG A 618 5.05 18.26 -1.34
N GLY A 619 4.89 17.37 -2.32
CA GLY A 619 5.38 15.99 -2.22
C GLY A 619 6.88 15.82 -2.52
N ILE A 620 7.61 16.90 -2.84
CA ILE A 620 8.94 16.84 -3.46
C ILE A 620 9.90 17.92 -2.91
N ILE A 621 11.09 17.46 -2.49
CA ILE A 621 12.36 18.17 -2.22
C ILE A 621 12.55 18.91 -0.88
N SER A 622 13.74 18.69 -0.30
CA SER A 622 14.33 19.48 0.77
C SER A 622 15.79 19.88 0.44
N ARG A 623 16.16 21.13 0.78
CA ARG A 623 17.51 21.70 1.01
C ARG A 623 18.55 21.77 -0.12
N LEU A 624 19.08 22.99 -0.37
CA LEU A 624 20.52 23.39 -0.26
C LEU A 624 20.67 24.94 -0.42
N GLN A 625 21.87 25.53 -0.25
CA GLN A 625 22.09 26.87 0.37
C GLN A 625 22.63 28.03 -0.52
N ASP A 626 22.13 29.27 -0.27
CA ASP A 626 22.74 30.65 -0.12
C ASP A 626 24.12 31.06 -0.77
N PRO A 627 24.55 32.36 -0.95
CA PRO A 627 23.93 33.70 -0.71
C PRO A 627 24.04 34.81 -1.80
N GLY A 628 23.26 35.92 -1.68
CA GLY A 628 23.47 37.19 -2.43
C GLY A 628 22.57 38.41 -2.08
N THR A 629 23.14 39.59 -1.75
CA THR A 629 22.55 40.70 -0.95
C THR A 629 21.76 41.86 -1.65
N LYS A 630 20.85 42.54 -0.89
CA LYS A 630 20.40 43.99 -0.93
C LYS A 630 19.47 44.48 -2.10
N VAL A 631 18.55 45.48 -2.02
CA VAL A 631 18.03 46.44 -0.98
C VAL A 631 16.68 47.18 -1.39
N LEU A 632 15.94 47.81 -0.44
CA LEU A 632 14.75 48.74 -0.54
C LEU A 632 13.41 48.26 -1.20
N GLY A 633 12.16 48.56 -0.74
CA GLY A 633 11.63 49.19 0.51
C GLY A 633 10.05 49.35 0.57
N GLU A 634 9.45 49.16 1.76
CA GLU A 634 8.13 49.62 2.36
C GLU A 634 6.74 49.41 1.65
N ILE A 635 5.68 48.80 2.23
CA ILE A 635 5.05 48.84 3.58
C ILE A 635 4.49 47.42 3.91
N LYS A 636 4.30 47.09 5.20
CA LYS A 636 4.31 45.72 5.77
C LYS A 636 2.97 45.25 6.36
N THR A 637 2.72 43.92 6.30
CA THR A 637 1.67 43.22 7.05
C THR A 637 2.13 41.79 7.41
N PRO A 638 1.92 41.31 8.65
CA PRO A 638 2.36 40.01 9.17
C PRO A 638 2.44 38.80 8.24
N TRP A 639 1.36 38.39 7.56
CA TRP A 639 1.38 37.16 6.73
C TRP A 639 2.27 37.28 5.50
N LEU A 640 2.45 38.51 5.04
CA LEU A 640 3.41 38.87 3.99
C LEU A 640 4.80 39.22 4.53
N GLU A 641 5.02 39.11 5.85
CA GLU A 641 6.35 39.08 6.47
C GLU A 641 6.75 37.64 6.88
N ALA A 642 5.81 36.68 6.89
CA ALA A 642 6.05 35.22 6.94
C ALA A 642 6.39 34.65 5.55
N ALA A 643 5.66 35.06 4.51
CA ALA A 643 6.28 35.14 3.19
C ALA A 643 7.41 36.19 3.25
N TYR A 644 8.28 36.26 2.24
CA TYR A 644 9.45 37.16 2.17
C TYR A 644 10.60 36.85 3.15
N ALA A 645 10.34 36.27 4.34
CA ALA A 645 11.35 35.75 5.26
C ALA A 645 11.27 34.20 5.29
N ASP A 646 12.44 33.55 5.36
CA ASP A 646 12.71 32.11 5.36
C ASP A 646 11.54 31.12 5.63
N GLU A 647 11.39 30.13 4.73
CA GLU A 647 10.38 29.04 4.72
C GLU A 647 9.81 28.63 6.10
N LEU A 648 8.59 29.09 6.41
CA LEU A 648 7.88 28.76 7.65
C LEU A 648 6.71 27.81 7.40
N ASP A 649 6.78 26.61 7.98
CA ASP A 649 5.65 25.69 8.02
C ASP A 649 4.60 26.09 9.08
N ILE A 650 3.33 26.25 8.67
CA ILE A 650 2.26 26.71 9.56
C ILE A 650 1.67 25.59 10.45
N LEU A 651 1.69 24.34 9.98
CA LEU A 651 1.31 23.17 10.80
C LEU A 651 2.57 22.46 11.31
N PRO A 652 2.68 22.18 12.62
CA PRO A 652 3.83 21.46 13.17
C PRO A 652 3.82 19.97 12.79
N PRO A 653 4.98 19.28 12.85
CA PRO A 653 5.06 17.85 12.54
C PRO A 653 4.07 16.99 13.33
N GLY A 654 3.42 16.04 12.64
CA GLY A 654 2.35 15.20 13.19
C GLY A 654 0.92 15.75 12.99
N PHE A 655 0.78 16.98 12.49
CA PHE A 655 -0.48 17.51 11.99
C PHE A 655 -0.57 17.29 10.48
N SER A 656 -1.78 16.97 10.01
CA SER A 656 -2.13 16.93 8.60
C SER A 656 -3.16 18.01 8.32
N CYS A 657 -3.10 18.65 7.17
CA CYS A 657 -4.29 19.30 6.61
C CYS A 657 -4.92 18.25 5.71
N ARG A 658 -5.97 17.52 6.11
CA ARG A 658 -6.61 16.49 5.26
C ARG A 658 -8.02 16.18 5.74
N SER A 659 -8.86 15.77 4.79
CA SER A 659 -10.15 15.14 5.05
C SER A 659 -10.29 13.86 4.24
N THR A 660 -11.27 13.04 4.62
CA THR A 660 -11.64 11.77 3.98
C THR A 660 -13.15 11.68 3.72
N ILE A 661 -13.88 12.81 3.70
CA ILE A 661 -15.29 12.83 3.24
C ILE A 661 -15.39 12.31 1.80
N HIS A 662 -16.42 11.53 1.49
CA HIS A 662 -16.58 10.82 0.21
C HIS A 662 -15.40 9.91 -0.20
N GLU A 663 -14.52 9.53 0.75
CA GLU A 663 -13.18 8.93 0.56
C GLU A 663 -12.17 9.77 -0.26
N TYR A 664 -12.64 10.73 -1.07
CA TYR A 664 -11.82 11.64 -1.90
C TYR A 664 -11.40 12.95 -1.19
N GLY A 665 -12.07 13.34 -0.11
CA GLY A 665 -11.72 14.49 0.71
C GLY A 665 -11.85 15.84 -0.02
N GLY A 666 -10.80 16.66 0.03
CA GLY A 666 -10.83 18.07 -0.38
C GLY A 666 -11.23 19.02 0.75
N ALA A 667 -11.12 20.33 0.49
CA ALA A 667 -11.52 21.45 1.34
C ALA A 667 -11.28 21.29 2.87
N ALA A 668 -10.16 20.73 3.30
CA ALA A 668 -9.87 20.46 4.70
C ALA A 668 -9.47 21.71 5.53
N PHE A 669 -9.51 22.90 4.94
CA PHE A 669 -9.11 24.16 5.59
C PHE A 669 -9.91 25.34 5.03
N LYS A 670 -10.05 26.42 5.82
CA LYS A 670 -10.60 27.71 5.39
C LYS A 670 -9.87 28.88 6.07
N PRO A 671 -9.28 29.83 5.32
CA PRO A 671 -8.76 31.08 5.88
C PRO A 671 -9.88 32.10 6.11
N TYR A 672 -9.72 32.97 7.10
CA TYR A 672 -10.67 34.04 7.44
C TYR A 672 -9.94 35.29 8.00
N PRO A 673 -10.64 36.37 8.40
CA PRO A 673 -10.02 37.60 8.88
C PRO A 673 -9.07 37.43 10.09
N ASP A 674 -8.35 38.51 10.40
CA ASP A 674 -7.52 38.65 11.60
C ASP A 674 -6.47 37.56 11.84
N GLN A 675 -5.89 37.06 10.74
CA GLN A 675 -4.71 36.20 10.77
C GLN A 675 -5.05 34.78 11.22
N GLU A 676 -6.17 34.23 10.74
CA GLU A 676 -6.70 32.97 11.25
C GLU A 676 -7.19 32.02 10.15
N ALA A 677 -7.11 30.74 10.46
CA ALA A 677 -7.52 29.64 9.63
C ALA A 677 -8.19 28.55 10.46
N VAL A 678 -9.22 27.90 9.90
CA VAL A 678 -9.75 26.62 10.40
C VAL A 678 -9.09 25.50 9.60
N VAL A 679 -8.64 24.44 10.26
CA VAL A 679 -7.93 23.29 9.66
C VAL A 679 -8.47 21.99 10.26
N CYS A 680 -8.77 21.01 9.42
CA CYS A 680 -9.05 19.62 9.81
C CYS A 680 -7.82 18.74 9.65
N THR A 681 -7.55 17.93 10.68
CA THR A 681 -6.46 16.95 10.75
C THR A 681 -7.05 15.55 10.96
N VAL A 682 -6.40 14.52 10.41
CA VAL A 682 -6.87 13.11 10.53
C VAL A 682 -5.77 12.14 11.01
N THR A 683 -4.62 12.68 11.44
CA THR A 683 -3.41 11.91 11.75
C THR A 683 -3.18 11.69 13.25
N GLY A 684 -3.29 10.42 13.67
CA GLY A 684 -2.92 9.96 15.03
C GLY A 684 -3.68 10.69 16.14
N ASP A 685 -3.00 10.91 17.26
CA ASP A 685 -3.55 11.61 18.44
C ASP A 685 -3.90 13.09 18.17
N ASN A 686 -3.47 13.64 17.02
CA ASN A 686 -3.75 15.02 16.62
C ASN A 686 -5.03 15.17 15.79
N ALA A 687 -5.82 14.10 15.54
CA ALA A 687 -7.05 14.19 14.75
C ALA A 687 -8.09 15.14 15.38
N GLY A 688 -8.54 16.15 14.63
CA GLY A 688 -9.36 17.23 15.17
C GLY A 688 -9.59 18.40 14.21
N ILE A 689 -10.34 19.39 14.69
CA ILE A 689 -10.54 20.68 14.04
C ILE A 689 -9.82 21.73 14.87
N TYR A 690 -8.92 22.47 14.21
CA TYR A 690 -8.02 23.43 14.85
C TYR A 690 -8.20 24.82 14.26
N LYS A 691 -8.09 25.81 15.13
CA LYS A 691 -7.86 27.20 14.79
C LYS A 691 -6.36 27.45 14.77
N VAL A 692 -5.85 27.99 13.67
CA VAL A 692 -4.43 28.22 13.45
C VAL A 692 -4.22 29.70 13.15
N ASN A 693 -3.28 30.32 13.85
CA ASN A 693 -2.90 31.72 13.70
C ASN A 693 -1.40 31.81 13.38
N VAL A 694 -0.96 32.90 12.74
CA VAL A 694 0.45 33.16 12.45
C VAL A 694 0.77 34.55 12.97
N GLU A 695 1.62 34.59 13.99
CA GLU A 695 1.98 35.79 14.74
C GLU A 695 3.25 36.42 14.16
N THR A 696 3.25 37.75 14.03
CA THR A 696 4.50 38.51 13.86
C THR A 696 5.08 38.87 15.21
N LYS A 697 6.28 38.38 15.47
CA LYS A 697 7.07 38.67 16.66
C LYS A 697 7.58 40.12 16.65
N PRO A 698 7.98 40.68 17.81
CA PRO A 698 8.45 42.06 17.91
C PRO A 698 9.71 42.40 17.08
N ASP A 699 10.45 41.40 16.62
CA ASP A 699 11.61 41.53 15.72
C ASP A 699 11.22 41.56 14.23
N GLY A 700 9.94 41.40 13.90
CA GLY A 700 9.42 41.28 12.53
C GLY A 700 9.59 39.89 11.93
N ALA A 701 10.12 38.92 12.66
CA ALA A 701 10.05 37.51 12.27
C ALA A 701 8.63 37.00 12.50
N VAL A 702 8.21 36.03 11.69
CA VAL A 702 6.83 35.55 11.73
C VAL A 702 6.83 34.06 12.02
N ALA A 703 5.88 33.60 12.83
CA ALA A 703 5.84 32.23 13.31
C ALA A 703 4.40 31.76 13.46
N ALA A 704 4.15 30.48 13.19
CA ALA A 704 2.87 29.87 13.50
C ALA A 704 2.67 29.81 15.01
N ALA A 705 1.51 30.28 15.47
CA ALA A 705 1.05 29.97 16.82
C ALA A 705 0.75 28.46 16.91
N PRO A 706 0.91 27.83 18.08
CA PRO A 706 0.48 26.45 18.27
C PRO A 706 -1.00 26.27 17.88
N PRO A 707 -1.37 25.25 17.06
CA PRO A 707 -2.75 25.01 16.69
C PRO A 707 -3.67 24.89 17.92
N ALA A 708 -4.66 25.77 18.02
CA ALA A 708 -5.63 25.76 19.09
C ALA A 708 -6.79 24.82 18.74
N LEU A 709 -6.99 23.76 19.52
CA LEU A 709 -8.08 22.81 19.30
C LEU A 709 -9.44 23.52 19.47
N LEU A 710 -10.25 23.53 18.42
CA LEU A 710 -11.67 23.89 18.51
C LEU A 710 -12.48 22.69 19.00
N MET A 711 -12.27 21.54 18.34
CA MET A 711 -13.05 20.32 18.57
C MET A 711 -12.19 19.08 18.26
N ALA A 712 -12.11 18.14 19.19
CA ALA A 712 -11.56 16.81 18.90
C ALA A 712 -12.50 16.07 17.95
N VAL A 713 -11.95 15.38 16.95
CA VAL A 713 -12.74 14.55 16.04
C VAL A 713 -12.62 13.11 16.52
N GLU A 714 -13.62 12.65 17.26
CA GLU A 714 -13.73 11.25 17.65
C GLU A 714 -14.17 10.43 16.42
N LYS A 715 -13.58 9.25 16.23
CA LYS A 715 -14.10 8.29 15.26
C LYS A 715 -15.50 7.86 15.73
N PRO A 716 -16.51 7.87 14.85
CA PRO A 716 -16.35 7.65 13.41
C PRO A 716 -16.57 8.89 12.51
N ASP A 717 -16.54 10.11 13.06
CA ASP A 717 -16.89 11.33 12.32
C ASP A 717 -15.77 11.84 11.38
N ARG A 718 -16.16 12.51 10.29
CA ARG A 718 -15.26 13.18 9.33
C ARG A 718 -15.79 14.57 8.99
N PHE A 719 -14.91 15.56 8.76
CA PHE A 719 -15.28 16.97 8.53
C PHE A 719 -14.51 17.60 7.35
N ALA A 720 -15.14 18.52 6.61
CA ALA A 720 -14.49 19.37 5.59
C ALA A 720 -15.39 20.52 5.11
N ASN A 721 -14.90 21.27 4.11
CA ASN A 721 -15.58 22.36 3.40
C ASN A 721 -16.09 23.47 4.33
N PHE A 722 -15.22 23.92 5.24
CA PHE A 722 -15.53 24.97 6.21
C PHE A 722 -15.92 26.31 5.56
N ALA A 723 -16.90 27.00 6.13
CA ALA A 723 -17.22 28.39 5.80
C ALA A 723 -17.47 29.19 7.09
N VAL A 724 -16.68 30.25 7.29
CA VAL A 724 -16.75 31.13 8.46
C VAL A 724 -17.67 32.32 8.15
N ASN A 725 -18.56 32.69 9.07
CA ASN A 725 -19.46 33.82 8.85
C ASN A 725 -18.67 35.15 8.80
N PRO A 726 -18.87 36.01 7.79
CA PRO A 726 -18.07 37.22 7.59
C PRO A 726 -18.37 38.36 8.59
N LYS A 727 -19.39 38.23 9.45
CA LYS A 727 -19.70 39.17 10.54
C LYS A 727 -19.43 38.61 11.94
N ASP A 728 -19.28 37.30 12.06
CA ASP A 728 -19.11 36.61 13.34
C ASP A 728 -18.23 35.37 13.17
N SER A 729 -16.92 35.50 13.46
CA SER A 729 -15.96 34.41 13.34
C SER A 729 -16.16 33.27 14.36
N SER A 730 -17.06 33.42 15.34
CA SER A 730 -17.46 32.32 16.23
C SER A 730 -18.43 31.33 15.54
N VAL A 731 -18.98 31.71 14.38
CA VAL A 731 -19.94 30.91 13.60
C VAL A 731 -19.24 30.26 12.40
N ILE A 732 -18.92 28.97 12.52
CA ILE A 732 -18.30 28.17 11.46
C ILE A 732 -19.28 27.08 11.03
N ILE A 733 -19.56 26.96 9.73
CA ILE A 733 -20.30 25.81 9.18
C ILE A 733 -19.37 24.88 8.42
N ALA A 734 -19.68 23.58 8.41
CA ALA A 734 -18.91 22.56 7.71
C ALA A 734 -19.82 21.45 7.18
N VAL A 735 -19.30 20.65 6.25
CA VAL A 735 -19.83 19.33 5.91
C VAL A 735 -19.28 18.32 6.91
N MET A 736 -20.14 17.42 7.38
CA MET A 736 -19.80 16.32 8.27
C MET A 736 -20.36 15.00 7.72
N GLU A 737 -19.58 13.92 7.88
CA GLU A 737 -20.03 12.54 7.72
C GLU A 737 -19.96 11.81 9.06
N HIS A 738 -21.04 11.15 9.45
CA HIS A 738 -21.08 10.22 10.57
C HIS A 738 -21.10 8.78 10.04
N HIS A 739 -20.06 7.99 10.31
CA HIS A 739 -19.94 6.59 9.87
C HIS A 739 -20.43 5.64 10.98
N GLY A 740 -21.75 5.56 11.17
CA GLY A 740 -22.38 4.89 12.32
C GLY A 740 -22.41 3.35 12.29
N GLY A 741 -21.97 2.73 11.19
CA GLY A 741 -21.96 1.28 10.98
C GLY A 741 -20.84 0.84 10.03
N GLU A 742 -20.84 -0.44 9.64
CA GLU A 742 -19.81 -1.02 8.76
C GLU A 742 -20.18 -0.91 7.26
N ASP A 743 -21.44 -0.62 6.93
CA ASP A 743 -21.96 -0.55 5.56
C ASP A 743 -22.12 0.89 5.06
N ALA A 744 -22.06 1.07 3.73
CA ALA A 744 -22.20 2.37 3.08
C ALA A 744 -23.56 3.05 3.33
N GLY A 745 -24.63 2.30 3.64
CA GLY A 745 -25.95 2.83 3.96
C GLY A 745 -26.03 3.48 5.35
N SER A 746 -25.11 3.14 6.26
CA SER A 746 -25.03 3.72 7.61
C SER A 746 -24.40 5.13 7.66
N VAL A 747 -23.78 5.59 6.57
CA VAL A 747 -23.08 6.88 6.53
C VAL A 747 -24.07 8.02 6.33
N VAL A 748 -24.13 8.94 7.31
CA VAL A 748 -25.02 10.12 7.26
C VAL A 748 -24.21 11.38 7.00
N ASN A 749 -24.51 12.09 5.92
CA ASN A 749 -23.91 13.38 5.61
C ASN A 749 -24.82 14.50 6.19
N SER A 750 -24.21 15.60 6.62
CA SER A 750 -24.94 16.74 7.19
C SER A 750 -24.16 18.04 7.03
N LEU A 751 -24.87 19.17 7.01
CA LEU A 751 -24.28 20.46 7.36
C LEU A 751 -24.35 20.66 8.86
N VAL A 752 -23.23 21.03 9.46
CA VAL A 752 -23.09 21.28 10.90
C VAL A 752 -22.63 22.71 11.17
N LEU A 753 -23.07 23.26 12.30
CA LEU A 753 -22.48 24.42 12.96
C LEU A 753 -21.46 23.93 13.98
N ILE A 754 -20.27 24.51 13.94
CA ILE A 754 -19.15 24.34 14.88
C ILE A 754 -18.89 25.71 15.53
N ALA A 755 -18.69 25.74 16.85
CA ALA A 755 -18.29 26.97 17.53
C ALA A 755 -16.81 27.30 17.24
N GLY A 756 -16.53 28.57 16.92
CA GLY A 756 -15.19 29.08 16.61
C GLY A 756 -14.33 29.47 17.82
N ASP A 757 -14.88 29.35 19.04
CA ASP A 757 -14.17 29.60 20.28
C ASP A 757 -13.40 28.34 20.75
N PRO A 758 -12.06 28.40 20.95
CA PRO A 758 -11.29 27.25 21.43
C PRO A 758 -11.82 26.68 22.74
N GLY A 759 -12.03 25.36 22.78
CA GLY A 759 -12.61 24.65 23.93
C GLY A 759 -14.15 24.62 23.97
N ASN A 760 -14.85 25.32 23.07
CA ASN A 760 -16.29 25.17 22.89
C ASN A 760 -16.58 24.04 21.88
N THR A 761 -16.71 22.81 22.38
CA THR A 761 -16.87 21.61 21.55
C THR A 761 -18.29 21.42 20.96
N GLN A 762 -19.12 22.46 20.94
CA GLN A 762 -20.47 22.35 20.39
C GLN A 762 -20.45 22.21 18.86
N CYS A 763 -20.78 20.99 18.42
CA CYS A 763 -21.17 20.68 17.05
C CYS A 763 -22.68 20.39 17.01
N ARG A 764 -23.42 20.97 16.07
CA ARG A 764 -24.82 20.57 15.82
C ARG A 764 -25.19 20.61 14.35
N THR A 765 -25.98 19.64 13.93
CA THR A 765 -26.62 19.61 12.62
C THR A 765 -27.52 20.85 12.41
N ILE A 766 -27.37 21.50 11.26
CA ILE A 766 -28.22 22.59 10.78
C ILE A 766 -28.98 22.22 9.49
N ALA A 767 -28.49 21.25 8.72
CA ALA A 767 -29.26 20.60 7.65
C ALA A 767 -28.87 19.11 7.55
N ASN A 768 -29.89 18.27 7.35
CA ASN A 768 -29.79 16.83 7.08
C ASN A 768 -30.95 16.38 6.18
N GLY A 769 -31.00 15.08 5.85
CA GLY A 769 -32.04 14.47 5.04
C GLY A 769 -31.82 14.56 3.52
N ALA A 770 -30.66 15.03 3.07
CA ALA A 770 -30.11 14.70 1.76
C ALA A 770 -28.92 13.75 1.93
N ASP A 771 -28.65 12.90 0.94
CA ASP A 771 -27.56 11.92 1.06
C ASP A 771 -26.19 12.59 1.08
N PHE A 772 -26.03 13.75 0.44
CA PHE A 772 -24.76 14.46 0.34
C PHE A 772 -24.90 15.98 0.40
N TYR A 773 -23.83 16.64 0.84
CA TYR A 773 -23.70 18.09 0.97
C TYR A 773 -22.29 18.53 0.56
N SER A 774 -22.16 19.65 -0.15
CA SER A 774 -20.88 20.31 -0.43
C SER A 774 -21.02 21.84 -0.53
N SER A 775 -19.88 22.52 -0.65
CA SER A 775 -19.81 23.94 -1.01
C SER A 775 -20.70 24.91 -0.20
N PRO A 776 -20.80 24.80 1.14
CA PRO A 776 -21.46 25.83 1.94
C PRO A 776 -20.74 27.18 1.84
N SER A 777 -21.48 28.27 1.75
CA SER A 777 -20.93 29.64 1.67
C SER A 777 -21.89 30.71 2.21
N TRP A 778 -21.33 31.77 2.78
CA TRP A 778 -22.06 32.88 3.42
C TRP A 778 -22.23 34.07 2.46
N SER A 779 -23.38 34.74 2.54
CA SER A 779 -23.55 36.05 1.92
C SER A 779 -22.62 37.09 2.57
N PRO A 780 -22.23 38.18 1.87
CA PRO A 780 -21.26 39.16 2.39
C PRO A 780 -21.72 39.91 3.66
N ASP A 781 -23.03 39.94 3.91
CA ASP A 781 -23.67 40.48 5.10
C ASP A 781 -23.81 39.45 6.24
N GLY A 782 -23.53 38.17 6.00
CA GLY A 782 -23.67 37.07 6.96
C GLY A 782 -25.11 36.63 7.23
N SER A 783 -26.11 37.14 6.49
CA SER A 783 -27.54 36.88 6.74
C SER A 783 -28.12 35.67 5.98
N LYS A 784 -27.37 35.09 5.03
CA LYS A 784 -27.79 33.93 4.23
C LYS A 784 -26.67 32.91 4.09
N VAL A 785 -27.08 31.66 3.91
CA VAL A 785 -26.20 30.52 3.60
C VAL A 785 -26.67 29.91 2.28
N THR A 786 -25.71 29.62 1.40
CA THR A 786 -25.92 28.74 0.23
C THR A 786 -25.13 27.45 0.40
N TRP A 787 -25.54 26.36 -0.26
CA TRP A 787 -24.80 25.10 -0.33
C TRP A 787 -25.26 24.28 -1.55
N LEU A 788 -24.49 23.25 -1.89
CA LEU A 788 -24.87 22.20 -2.83
C LEU A 788 -25.35 20.94 -2.08
N GLN A 789 -26.39 20.28 -2.57
CA GLN A 789 -26.82 18.96 -2.08
C GLN A 789 -27.39 18.11 -3.22
N TRP A 790 -27.32 16.79 -3.07
CA TRP A 790 -27.93 15.79 -3.97
C TRP A 790 -28.24 14.50 -3.20
N ASN A 791 -28.98 13.61 -3.84
CA ASN A 791 -29.40 12.32 -3.30
C ASN A 791 -29.02 11.19 -4.25
N HIS A 792 -28.94 9.97 -3.76
CA HIS A 792 -28.88 8.80 -4.63
C HIS A 792 -30.15 8.71 -5.52
N PRO A 793 -30.02 8.20 -6.76
CA PRO A 793 -28.82 7.66 -7.39
C PRO A 793 -27.93 8.71 -8.08
N ASP A 794 -28.21 10.01 -7.93
CA ASP A 794 -27.44 11.06 -8.59
C ASP A 794 -26.02 11.20 -8.00
N MET A 795 -25.10 11.61 -8.87
CA MET A 795 -23.81 12.22 -8.55
C MET A 795 -23.95 13.75 -8.66
N PRO A 796 -23.03 14.57 -8.11
CA PRO A 796 -23.15 16.02 -8.21
C PRO A 796 -23.18 16.51 -9.67
N TRP A 797 -22.54 15.78 -10.60
CA TRP A 797 -22.57 16.06 -12.04
C TRP A 797 -23.79 15.54 -12.80
N THR A 798 -24.68 14.73 -12.21
CA THR A 798 -25.93 14.30 -12.87
C THR A 798 -27.13 15.12 -12.41
N GLY A 799 -27.18 15.48 -11.12
CA GLY A 799 -28.35 16.14 -10.50
C GLY A 799 -28.06 17.05 -9.28
N GLY A 800 -26.84 17.56 -9.12
CA GLY A 800 -26.48 18.51 -8.04
C GLY A 800 -27.42 19.72 -7.95
N GLN A 801 -27.86 20.08 -6.74
CA GLN A 801 -28.84 21.16 -6.51
C GLN A 801 -28.31 22.24 -5.57
N VAL A 802 -28.44 23.51 -5.98
CA VAL A 802 -28.04 24.68 -5.17
C VAL A 802 -29.21 25.11 -4.30
N PHE A 803 -28.98 25.19 -3.00
CA PHE A 803 -29.95 25.67 -2.01
C PHE A 803 -29.50 26.97 -1.36
N VAL A 804 -30.48 27.76 -0.91
CA VAL A 804 -30.29 28.99 -0.11
C VAL A 804 -31.24 28.94 1.08
N ALA A 805 -30.77 29.41 2.24
CA ALA A 805 -31.57 29.68 3.42
C ALA A 805 -31.15 31.00 4.08
N ASP A 806 -32.08 31.60 4.82
CA ASP A 806 -31.79 32.73 5.69
C ASP A 806 -31.16 32.23 7.00
N TRP A 807 -30.20 32.98 7.56
CA TRP A 807 -29.53 32.67 8.81
C TRP A 807 -30.08 33.53 9.94
N LYS A 808 -30.64 32.90 10.97
CA LYS A 808 -31.23 33.60 12.11
C LYS A 808 -31.18 32.76 13.37
N ASP A 809 -30.76 33.35 14.49
CA ASP A 809 -30.68 32.71 15.81
C ASP A 809 -29.97 31.33 15.77
N GLY A 810 -28.95 31.23 14.91
CA GLY A 810 -28.17 30.02 14.68
C GLY A 810 -28.84 28.95 13.79
N LYS A 811 -29.97 29.23 13.15
CA LYS A 811 -30.75 28.27 12.35
C LYS A 811 -30.84 28.72 10.90
N LEU A 812 -31.07 27.73 10.03
CA LEU A 812 -31.45 27.94 8.63
C LEU A 812 -32.98 28.03 8.54
N GLU A 813 -33.48 29.19 8.13
CA GLU A 813 -34.91 29.45 7.85
C GLU A 813 -35.15 29.62 6.34
N ASN A 814 -36.39 29.45 5.87
CA ASN A 814 -36.78 29.70 4.48
C ASN A 814 -35.92 28.98 3.41
N LYS A 815 -35.48 27.75 3.71
CA LYS A 815 -34.72 26.87 2.81
C LYS A 815 -35.47 26.69 1.48
N ARG A 816 -34.81 27.02 0.36
CA ARG A 816 -35.33 26.87 -1.00
C ARG A 816 -34.23 26.40 -1.96
N SER A 817 -34.60 25.62 -2.98
CA SER A 817 -33.71 25.34 -4.12
C SER A 817 -33.73 26.53 -5.09
N VAL A 818 -32.57 26.87 -5.64
CA VAL A 818 -32.36 27.95 -6.62
C VAL A 818 -32.05 27.39 -8.01
N ALA A 819 -31.36 26.25 -8.07
CA ALA A 819 -30.94 25.62 -9.32
C ALA A 819 -30.67 24.13 -9.16
N GLY A 820 -30.59 23.41 -10.28
CA GLY A 820 -30.33 21.98 -10.28
C GLY A 820 -31.59 21.14 -10.06
N LYS A 821 -31.62 19.98 -10.71
CA LYS A 821 -32.75 19.05 -10.71
C LYS A 821 -32.24 17.64 -10.93
N ALA A 822 -32.66 16.73 -10.06
CA ALA A 822 -32.33 15.31 -10.11
C ALA A 822 -32.40 14.73 -11.54
N CYS A 823 -31.40 13.93 -11.89
CA CYS A 823 -31.14 13.30 -13.18
C CYS A 823 -31.04 14.22 -14.42
N THR A 824 -31.33 15.53 -14.33
CA THR A 824 -31.65 16.36 -15.52
C THR A 824 -30.96 17.73 -15.58
N GLU A 825 -30.51 18.27 -14.45
CA GLU A 825 -29.71 19.49 -14.37
C GLU A 825 -28.73 19.37 -13.19
N SER A 826 -27.43 19.38 -13.48
CA SER A 826 -26.38 19.54 -12.48
C SER A 826 -26.06 21.03 -12.32
N ALA A 827 -26.43 21.58 -11.17
CA ALA A 827 -25.86 22.82 -10.67
C ALA A 827 -24.60 22.53 -9.83
N SER A 828 -23.63 23.45 -9.84
CA SER A 828 -22.34 23.31 -9.17
C SER A 828 -21.77 24.67 -8.73
N GLN A 829 -20.78 24.65 -7.84
CA GLN A 829 -20.02 25.81 -7.36
C GLN A 829 -20.86 27.09 -7.02
N PRO A 830 -21.80 27.05 -6.06
CA PRO A 830 -22.52 28.25 -5.63
C PRO A 830 -21.61 29.23 -4.87
N ARG A 831 -21.64 30.52 -5.25
CA ARG A 831 -20.79 31.57 -4.65
C ARG A 831 -21.49 32.93 -4.62
N TRP A 832 -21.40 33.62 -3.50
CA TRP A 832 -21.91 34.98 -3.37
C TRP A 832 -20.93 36.00 -3.98
N SER A 833 -21.46 36.89 -4.81
CA SER A 833 -20.80 38.09 -5.30
C SER A 833 -20.68 39.13 -4.17
N PRO A 834 -19.68 40.04 -4.20
CA PRO A 834 -19.59 41.16 -3.27
C PRO A 834 -20.81 42.09 -3.25
N ASP A 835 -21.64 42.09 -4.31
CA ASP A 835 -22.92 42.84 -4.36
C ASP A 835 -24.08 42.15 -3.62
N GLY A 836 -23.89 40.94 -3.09
CA GLY A 836 -24.94 40.15 -2.43
C GLY A 836 -25.74 39.22 -3.35
N SER A 837 -25.48 39.23 -4.66
CA SER A 837 -26.09 38.27 -5.60
C SER A 837 -25.46 36.88 -5.48
N LEU A 838 -26.21 35.82 -5.76
CA LEU A 838 -25.67 34.45 -5.82
C LEU A 838 -25.32 34.08 -7.26
N PHE A 839 -24.15 33.50 -7.47
CA PHE A 839 -23.75 32.90 -8.75
C PHE A 839 -23.56 31.39 -8.58
N TYR A 840 -23.70 30.65 -9.69
CA TYR A 840 -23.49 29.21 -9.75
C TYR A 840 -23.28 28.77 -11.21
N CYS A 841 -22.75 27.57 -11.42
CA CYS A 841 -22.72 26.92 -12.73
C CYS A 841 -23.91 25.95 -12.86
N SER A 842 -24.50 25.81 -14.06
CA SER A 842 -25.57 24.82 -14.33
C SER A 842 -25.48 24.27 -15.76
N ASP A 843 -25.61 22.95 -15.91
CA ASP A 843 -25.50 22.24 -17.20
C ASP A 843 -26.80 22.14 -18.01
N LYS A 844 -27.89 22.82 -17.62
CA LYS A 844 -29.20 22.79 -18.31
C LYS A 844 -29.19 23.24 -19.78
N THR A 845 -28.10 23.82 -20.26
CA THR A 845 -27.92 24.20 -21.67
C THR A 845 -27.29 23.09 -22.52
N GLY A 846 -26.80 22.02 -21.89
CA GLY A 846 -25.91 21.03 -22.49
C GLY A 846 -24.44 21.22 -22.07
N TYR A 847 -24.08 22.36 -21.50
CA TYR A 847 -22.75 22.66 -20.93
C TYR A 847 -22.90 23.40 -19.60
N TRP A 848 -21.97 23.22 -18.66
CA TRP A 848 -21.97 23.99 -17.41
C TRP A 848 -21.72 25.47 -17.70
N GLN A 849 -22.78 26.29 -17.62
CA GLN A 849 -22.73 27.72 -17.89
C GLN A 849 -22.97 28.52 -16.61
N LEU A 850 -22.43 29.74 -16.53
CA LEU A 850 -22.56 30.63 -15.36
C LEU A 850 -23.94 31.30 -15.30
N TYR A 851 -24.53 31.36 -14.11
CA TYR A 851 -25.80 32.04 -13.84
C TYR A 851 -25.65 33.03 -12.67
N LYS A 852 -26.42 34.13 -12.74
CA LYS A 852 -26.63 35.09 -11.65
C LYS A 852 -28.07 34.96 -11.15
N HIS A 853 -28.24 34.72 -9.86
CA HIS A 853 -29.49 34.78 -9.12
C HIS A 853 -29.52 36.06 -8.27
N ASP A 854 -30.55 36.88 -8.45
CA ASP A 854 -30.67 38.20 -7.84
C ASP A 854 -31.62 38.24 -6.63
N GLU A 855 -31.75 39.42 -6.00
CA GLU A 855 -32.60 39.62 -4.83
C GLU A 855 -34.11 39.50 -5.13
N SER A 856 -34.52 39.66 -6.40
CA SER A 856 -35.90 39.39 -6.84
C SER A 856 -36.23 37.90 -6.84
N GLY A 857 -35.20 37.04 -6.83
CA GLY A 857 -35.34 35.59 -6.92
C GLY A 857 -35.31 35.05 -8.35
N ASP A 858 -34.97 35.89 -9.33
CA ASP A 858 -34.83 35.48 -10.73
C ASP A 858 -33.39 35.05 -11.03
N SER A 859 -33.25 34.05 -11.91
CA SER A 859 -31.93 33.53 -12.36
C SER A 859 -31.71 33.80 -13.85
N SER A 860 -30.65 34.55 -14.16
CA SER A 860 -30.25 34.93 -15.51
C SER A 860 -28.93 34.27 -15.93
N LEU A 861 -28.79 33.97 -17.23
CA LEU A 861 -27.55 33.41 -17.81
C LEU A 861 -26.51 34.51 -17.99
N VAL A 862 -25.33 34.32 -17.41
CA VAL A 862 -24.13 35.09 -17.76
C VAL A 862 -23.64 34.51 -19.09
N SER A 863 -23.89 35.21 -20.21
CA SER A 863 -23.66 34.67 -21.56
C SER A 863 -22.58 35.44 -22.34
N PRO A 864 -21.28 35.16 -22.11
CA PRO A 864 -20.21 35.64 -22.97
C PRO A 864 -20.38 35.10 -24.40
N LYS A 865 -20.49 35.99 -25.37
CA LYS A 865 -20.77 35.64 -26.77
C LYS A 865 -19.63 34.79 -27.37
N GLY A 866 -19.95 33.56 -27.79
CA GLY A 866 -18.99 32.61 -28.36
C GLY A 866 -18.53 31.53 -27.39
N LEU A 867 -18.97 31.57 -26.13
CA LEU A 867 -18.67 30.58 -25.09
C LEU A 867 -19.92 29.80 -24.64
N GLN A 868 -20.88 29.58 -25.55
CA GLN A 868 -22.09 28.79 -25.27
C GLN A 868 -21.84 27.27 -25.19
N GLU A 869 -20.79 26.78 -25.85
CA GLU A 869 -20.45 25.35 -25.96
C GLU A 869 -19.14 25.04 -25.21
N VAL A 870 -19.01 25.56 -23.98
CA VAL A 870 -17.86 25.32 -23.09
C VAL A 870 -18.33 25.09 -21.66
N ASP A 871 -17.55 24.32 -20.89
CA ASP A 871 -17.85 24.02 -19.49
C ASP A 871 -17.09 24.99 -18.55
N PHE A 872 -17.83 25.83 -17.80
CA PHE A 872 -17.30 26.70 -16.73
C PHE A 872 -17.17 25.99 -15.38
N SER A 873 -17.56 24.72 -15.31
CA SER A 873 -17.39 23.83 -14.15
C SER A 873 -17.02 22.44 -14.66
N GLU A 874 -16.84 21.48 -13.76
CA GLU A 874 -16.47 20.11 -14.07
C GLU A 874 -17.12 19.19 -13.00
N ALA A 875 -16.99 17.86 -13.14
CA ALA A 875 -17.54 16.87 -12.22
C ALA A 875 -16.89 16.90 -10.81
N GLU A 876 -17.54 17.54 -9.83
CA GLU A 876 -17.05 17.69 -8.45
C GLU A 876 -16.86 16.35 -7.69
N TRP A 877 -15.73 15.68 -7.91
CA TRP A 877 -15.33 14.43 -7.24
C TRP A 877 -14.82 14.62 -5.80
N ALA A 878 -14.36 15.83 -5.46
CA ALA A 878 -13.80 16.19 -4.16
C ALA A 878 -14.30 17.57 -3.76
N LEU A 879 -14.22 17.91 -2.47
CA LEU A 879 -14.76 19.16 -1.94
C LEU A 879 -13.89 20.38 -2.28
N GLY A 880 -14.54 21.55 -2.44
CA GLY A 880 -13.87 22.85 -2.60
C GLY A 880 -13.52 23.24 -4.04
N TRP A 881 -14.26 22.75 -5.03
CA TRP A 881 -14.04 23.12 -6.43
C TRP A 881 -14.37 24.60 -6.68
N HIS A 882 -13.55 25.22 -7.52
CA HIS A 882 -13.43 26.67 -7.67
C HIS A 882 -12.76 27.05 -9.00
N THR A 883 -13.59 27.28 -10.02
CA THR A 883 -13.21 27.66 -11.39
C THR A 883 -13.46 29.14 -11.70
N TYR A 884 -14.11 29.90 -10.82
CA TYR A 884 -14.37 31.33 -11.01
C TYR A 884 -14.45 32.08 -9.67
N ASP A 885 -14.01 33.34 -9.64
CA ASP A 885 -14.10 34.20 -8.45
C ASP A 885 -14.28 35.69 -8.82
N PHE A 886 -14.71 36.50 -7.85
CA PHE A 886 -15.00 37.92 -8.05
C PHE A 886 -13.80 38.79 -7.74
N LEU A 887 -13.30 39.54 -8.73
CA LEU A 887 -12.36 40.63 -8.47
C LEU A 887 -13.11 41.83 -7.89
N SER A 888 -14.31 42.14 -8.41
CA SER A 888 -15.15 43.24 -7.94
C SER A 888 -16.64 42.95 -8.22
N PRO A 889 -17.59 43.76 -7.70
CA PRO A 889 -19.02 43.62 -8.03
C PRO A 889 -19.35 43.54 -9.53
N THR A 890 -18.50 44.10 -10.40
CA THR A 890 -18.72 44.12 -11.86
C THR A 890 -17.69 43.32 -12.65
N ARG A 891 -16.70 42.67 -12.01
CA ARG A 891 -15.63 41.94 -12.70
C ARG A 891 -15.39 40.58 -12.05
N LEU A 892 -15.52 39.53 -12.86
CA LEU A 892 -15.35 38.13 -12.47
C LEU A 892 -14.23 37.51 -13.31
N VAL A 893 -13.36 36.73 -12.69
CA VAL A 893 -12.37 35.88 -13.38
C VAL A 893 -12.91 34.46 -13.44
N ALA A 894 -12.83 33.80 -14.59
CA ALA A 894 -13.30 32.43 -14.77
C ALA A 894 -12.32 31.61 -15.62
N SER A 895 -12.20 30.32 -15.32
CA SER A 895 -11.70 29.31 -16.24
C SER A 895 -12.87 28.59 -16.90
N TYR A 896 -12.77 28.38 -18.21
CA TYR A 896 -13.64 27.47 -18.94
C TYR A 896 -12.82 26.35 -19.60
N ILE A 897 -13.48 25.23 -19.89
CA ILE A 897 -12.91 24.04 -20.51
C ILE A 897 -13.57 23.83 -21.89
N VAL A 898 -12.74 23.63 -22.90
CA VAL A 898 -13.17 23.23 -24.26
C VAL A 898 -12.17 22.24 -24.82
N ASN A 899 -12.64 21.12 -25.39
CA ASN A 899 -11.79 20.02 -25.86
C ASN A 899 -10.72 19.61 -24.83
N ALA A 900 -11.15 19.29 -23.61
CA ALA A 900 -10.25 18.91 -22.50
C ALA A 900 -9.10 19.91 -22.23
N THR A 901 -9.31 21.20 -22.52
CA THR A 901 -8.30 22.26 -22.44
C THR A 901 -8.86 23.49 -21.72
N SER A 902 -8.15 24.00 -20.72
CA SER A 902 -8.57 25.16 -19.93
C SER A 902 -8.17 26.50 -20.56
N ARG A 903 -8.98 27.54 -20.33
CA ARG A 903 -8.74 28.94 -20.74
C ARG A 903 -9.26 29.89 -19.66
N THR A 904 -8.47 30.87 -19.24
CA THR A 904 -8.91 31.88 -18.26
C THR A 904 -9.33 33.18 -18.93
N ILE A 905 -10.45 33.74 -18.48
CA ILE A 905 -11.06 34.97 -18.99
C ILE A 905 -11.40 35.93 -17.85
N LEU A 906 -11.49 37.22 -18.19
CA LEU A 906 -12.15 38.24 -17.38
C LEU A 906 -13.53 38.52 -18.01
N ILE A 907 -14.60 38.42 -17.22
CA ILE A 907 -15.96 38.78 -17.60
C ILE A 907 -16.31 40.13 -16.96
N ASP A 908 -16.84 41.07 -17.75
CA ASP A 908 -17.52 42.26 -17.24
C ASP A 908 -19.01 41.95 -17.05
N LEU A 909 -19.48 42.03 -15.81
CA LEU A 909 -20.84 41.65 -15.44
C LEU A 909 -21.87 42.75 -15.75
N SER A 910 -21.45 43.91 -16.26
CA SER A 910 -22.38 44.98 -16.65
C SER A 910 -23.00 44.77 -18.03
N ASP A 911 -22.31 44.08 -18.94
CA ASP A 911 -22.76 43.79 -20.30
C ASP A 911 -22.52 42.33 -20.76
N ASN A 912 -22.00 41.47 -19.88
CA ASN A 912 -21.54 40.10 -20.16
C ASN A 912 -20.46 40.00 -21.25
N SER A 913 -19.76 41.09 -21.55
CA SER A 913 -18.55 41.02 -22.39
C SER A 913 -17.41 40.32 -21.66
N TYR A 914 -16.44 39.80 -22.42
CA TYR A 914 -15.29 39.15 -21.84
C TYR A 914 -14.00 39.44 -22.60
N LYS A 915 -12.88 39.25 -21.92
CA LYS A 915 -11.53 39.28 -22.49
C LYS A 915 -10.81 37.99 -22.17
N GLN A 916 -10.27 37.35 -23.20
CA GLN A 916 -9.31 36.26 -23.04
C GLN A 916 -8.03 36.80 -22.40
N LEU A 917 -7.56 36.19 -21.32
CA LEU A 917 -6.28 36.57 -20.73
C LEU A 917 -5.14 35.96 -21.55
N ASP A 918 -4.12 36.79 -21.84
CA ASP A 918 -2.93 36.39 -22.60
C ASP A 918 -1.96 35.62 -21.70
N HIS A 919 -2.06 34.29 -21.75
CA HIS A 919 -1.24 33.38 -20.95
C HIS A 919 -1.03 32.02 -21.67
N PRO A 920 0.06 31.29 -21.36
CA PRO A 920 0.33 29.98 -21.95
C PRO A 920 -0.39 28.80 -21.27
N PHE A 921 -1.29 29.04 -20.31
CA PHE A 921 -1.99 27.98 -19.59
C PHE A 921 -2.91 27.16 -20.51
N VAL A 922 -2.79 25.84 -20.43
CA VAL A 922 -3.60 24.88 -21.20
C VAL A 922 -4.43 23.94 -20.31
N GLU A 923 -4.10 23.91 -19.02
CA GLU A 923 -4.77 23.15 -17.97
C GLU A 923 -4.83 24.05 -16.74
N THR A 924 -6.00 24.10 -16.10
CA THR A 924 -6.23 24.77 -14.82
C THR A 924 -6.83 23.74 -13.87
N LEU A 925 -6.28 23.62 -12.66
CA LEU A 925 -6.83 22.69 -11.69
C LEU A 925 -8.19 23.20 -11.18
N ALA A 926 -9.17 22.31 -11.08
CA ALA A 926 -10.57 22.62 -10.83
C ALA A 926 -10.89 23.35 -9.51
N ALA A 927 -9.92 23.55 -8.61
CA ALA A 927 -10.09 24.18 -7.29
C ALA A 927 -9.11 25.34 -7.04
N SER A 928 -8.77 26.14 -8.06
CA SER A 928 -7.54 26.93 -8.02
C SER A 928 -7.62 28.44 -8.32
N ILE A 929 -8.73 28.97 -8.83
CA ILE A 929 -8.85 30.43 -9.09
C ILE A 929 -9.35 31.14 -7.83
N HIS A 930 -8.55 32.01 -7.20
CA HIS A 930 -9.01 32.80 -6.04
C HIS A 930 -8.66 34.27 -6.20
N ALA A 931 -9.62 35.16 -5.96
CA ALA A 931 -9.39 36.60 -5.96
C ALA A 931 -8.50 37.03 -4.78
N VAL A 932 -7.56 37.94 -5.05
CA VAL A 932 -6.63 38.52 -4.07
C VAL A 932 -6.80 40.03 -3.96
N SER A 933 -7.22 40.68 -5.06
CA SER A 933 -7.69 42.07 -5.07
C SER A 933 -8.54 42.33 -6.33
N ASP A 934 -9.12 43.52 -6.41
CA ASP A 934 -9.85 44.08 -7.56
C ASP A 934 -9.09 43.99 -8.90
N CYS A 935 -7.77 43.74 -8.86
CA CYS A 935 -6.90 43.61 -10.03
C CYS A 935 -5.98 42.38 -9.99
N SER A 936 -6.18 41.40 -9.10
CA SER A 936 -5.31 40.22 -9.03
C SER A 936 -5.98 38.96 -8.48
N PHE A 937 -5.59 37.80 -9.01
CA PHE A 937 -6.05 36.48 -8.57
C PHE A 937 -4.88 35.47 -8.55
N THR A 938 -5.00 34.40 -7.78
CA THR A 938 -4.14 33.22 -7.92
C THR A 938 -4.79 32.16 -8.81
N ILE A 939 -3.98 31.32 -9.46
CA ILE A 939 -4.41 30.19 -10.28
C ILE A 939 -3.37 29.08 -10.23
N ILE A 940 -3.80 27.80 -10.19
CA ILE A 940 -2.88 26.65 -10.37
C ILE A 940 -3.10 26.09 -11.76
N ALA A 941 -2.07 26.20 -12.59
CA ALA A 941 -2.15 25.88 -14.01
C ALA A 941 -0.87 25.20 -14.50
N SER A 942 -0.98 24.44 -15.58
CA SER A 942 0.18 23.96 -16.34
C SER A 942 0.16 24.54 -17.76
N THR A 943 1.29 24.41 -18.44
CA THR A 943 1.47 24.84 -19.84
C THR A 943 1.92 23.64 -20.67
N ALA A 944 1.84 23.74 -21.99
CA ALA A 944 2.32 22.66 -22.88
C ALA A 944 3.81 22.29 -22.66
N ASP A 945 4.63 23.21 -22.13
CA ASP A 945 6.08 23.03 -21.93
C ASP A 945 6.55 23.16 -20.47
N ARG A 946 5.64 23.25 -19.49
CA ARG A 946 5.97 23.31 -18.04
C ARG A 946 4.89 22.65 -17.17
N PRO A 947 5.28 21.94 -16.10
CA PRO A 947 4.33 21.29 -15.19
C PRO A 947 3.45 22.29 -14.43
N SER A 948 2.48 21.76 -13.67
CA SER A 948 1.61 22.56 -12.80
C SER A 948 2.40 23.46 -11.85
N ALA A 949 2.01 24.72 -11.79
CA ALA A 949 2.56 25.71 -10.87
C ALA A 949 1.45 26.64 -10.39
N LEU A 950 1.66 27.23 -9.21
CA LEU A 950 0.81 28.29 -8.70
C LEU A 950 1.32 29.63 -9.24
N TYR A 951 0.42 30.39 -9.84
CA TYR A 951 0.70 31.72 -10.37
C TYR A 951 -0.08 32.78 -9.58
N LEU A 952 0.56 33.92 -9.34
CA LEU A 952 -0.13 35.18 -9.08
C LEU A 952 -0.32 35.89 -10.41
N CYS A 953 -1.58 36.11 -10.79
CA CYS A 953 -1.98 36.85 -11.97
C CYS A 953 -2.44 38.25 -11.57
N SER A 954 -1.91 39.27 -12.24
CA SER A 954 -2.34 40.66 -12.11
C SER A 954 -2.95 41.14 -13.42
N VAL A 955 -4.11 41.78 -13.35
CA VAL A 955 -4.84 42.37 -14.48
C VAL A 955 -4.68 43.87 -14.38
N SER A 956 -3.95 44.46 -15.32
CA SER A 956 -3.70 45.91 -15.35
C SER A 956 -4.90 46.68 -15.92
N GLY A 957 -4.90 48.02 -15.83
CA GLY A 957 -6.04 48.86 -16.21
C GLY A 957 -6.37 48.93 -17.71
N ASP A 958 -5.49 48.43 -18.59
CA ASP A 958 -5.78 48.16 -20.00
C ASP A 958 -6.13 46.68 -20.26
N ASP A 959 -6.42 45.95 -19.17
CA ASP A 959 -6.76 44.53 -19.06
C ASP A 959 -5.67 43.57 -19.59
N ARG A 960 -4.40 43.99 -19.67
CA ARG A 960 -3.27 43.07 -19.86
C ARG A 960 -3.04 42.26 -18.59
N ALA A 961 -2.97 40.94 -18.74
CA ALA A 961 -2.55 40.03 -17.68
C ALA A 961 -1.01 39.95 -17.62
N SER A 962 -0.47 39.97 -16.40
CA SER A 962 0.89 39.48 -16.12
C SER A 962 0.79 38.36 -15.09
N TYR A 963 1.40 37.21 -15.37
CA TYR A 963 1.43 36.06 -14.48
C TYR A 963 2.85 35.82 -13.97
N ASN A 964 2.98 35.50 -12.69
CA ASN A 964 4.26 35.16 -12.08
C ASN A 964 4.13 33.86 -11.26
N ALA A 965 5.01 32.88 -11.50
CA ALA A 965 5.00 31.63 -10.75
C ALA A 965 5.52 31.87 -9.33
N ILE A 966 4.68 31.63 -8.33
CA ILE A 966 5.01 31.83 -6.91
C ILE A 966 5.36 30.52 -6.20
N ALA A 967 4.92 29.38 -6.73
CA ALA A 967 5.37 28.03 -6.37
C ALA A 967 5.27 27.09 -7.59
N ARG A 968 6.08 26.04 -7.68
CA ARG A 968 6.09 25.06 -8.79
C ARG A 968 5.98 23.64 -8.24
N SER A 969 5.38 22.71 -8.98
CA SER A 969 5.28 21.31 -8.53
C SER A 969 6.61 20.57 -8.52
N THR A 970 7.56 21.05 -9.32
CA THR A 970 8.92 20.53 -9.41
C THR A 970 9.89 21.64 -9.83
N PRO A 971 11.14 21.63 -9.33
CA PRO A 971 12.20 22.50 -9.86
C PRO A 971 12.80 21.96 -11.17
N VAL A 972 12.53 20.71 -11.55
CA VAL A 972 13.08 20.04 -12.74
C VAL A 972 12.67 20.80 -14.01
N GLN A 973 13.65 21.02 -14.89
CA GLN A 973 13.46 21.59 -16.22
C GLN A 973 13.94 20.58 -17.24
N ILE A 974 13.04 20.13 -18.12
CA ILE A 974 13.38 19.24 -19.24
C ILE A 974 13.72 20.10 -20.47
N PRO A 975 14.76 19.77 -21.25
CA PRO A 975 15.05 20.41 -22.53
C PRO A 975 13.83 20.41 -23.46
N LYS A 976 13.53 21.55 -24.10
CA LYS A 976 12.29 21.72 -24.89
C LYS A 976 12.19 20.77 -26.09
N ASP A 977 13.33 20.35 -26.63
CA ASP A 977 13.50 19.40 -27.72
C ASP A 977 13.30 17.93 -27.30
N LEU A 978 13.21 17.65 -25.98
CA LEU A 978 12.74 16.38 -25.43
C LEU A 978 11.23 16.38 -25.11
N ILE A 979 10.54 17.52 -25.21
CA ILE A 979 9.12 17.63 -24.86
C ILE A 979 8.23 17.29 -26.06
N SER A 980 7.61 16.10 -26.00
CA SER A 980 6.48 15.76 -26.85
C SER A 980 5.26 16.59 -26.46
N THR A 981 4.83 17.47 -27.36
CA THR A 981 3.66 18.34 -27.17
C THR A 981 2.38 17.59 -27.57
N ALA A 982 1.34 17.69 -26.73
CA ALA A 982 0.05 17.07 -26.98
C ALA A 982 -0.61 17.60 -28.28
N ARG A 983 -1.02 16.69 -29.17
CA ARG A 983 -1.84 17.01 -30.34
C ARG A 983 -3.25 16.47 -30.13
N HIS A 984 -4.25 17.35 -30.07
CA HIS A 984 -5.66 16.94 -30.06
C HIS A 984 -5.98 16.20 -31.35
N ILE A 985 -6.59 15.03 -31.23
CA ILE A 985 -7.15 14.27 -32.35
C ILE A 985 -8.62 13.97 -32.08
N THR A 986 -9.40 13.92 -33.15
CA THR A 986 -10.81 13.56 -33.13
C THR A 986 -11.03 12.56 -34.25
N PHE A 987 -11.64 11.43 -33.91
CA PHE A 987 -11.75 10.28 -34.80
C PHE A 987 -13.16 9.69 -34.76
N SER A 988 -13.54 9.01 -35.85
CA SER A 988 -14.86 8.38 -35.96
C SER A 988 -14.93 7.10 -35.13
N ARG A 989 -16.05 6.89 -34.46
CA ARG A 989 -16.30 5.74 -33.60
C ARG A 989 -16.82 4.56 -34.41
N THR A 990 -15.95 3.92 -35.19
CA THR A 990 -16.29 2.85 -36.13
C THR A 990 -16.56 1.48 -35.49
N SER A 991 -15.99 1.21 -34.32
CA SER A 991 -16.15 -0.03 -33.55
C SER A 991 -17.25 0.08 -32.48
N SER A 992 -17.81 1.29 -32.30
CA SER A 992 -18.84 1.59 -31.33
C SER A 992 -20.23 1.08 -31.75
N PRO A 993 -21.13 0.75 -30.80
CA PRO A 993 -22.57 0.56 -31.06
C PRO A 993 -23.26 1.78 -31.69
N GLU A 994 -22.65 2.96 -31.65
CA GLU A 994 -23.16 4.20 -32.25
C GLU A 994 -22.23 4.70 -33.37
N PRO A 995 -22.11 3.97 -34.49
CA PRO A 995 -21.27 4.37 -35.62
C PRO A 995 -21.70 5.73 -36.16
N SER A 996 -20.73 6.51 -36.65
CA SER A 996 -20.82 7.93 -37.05
C SER A 996 -20.77 8.99 -35.95
N THR A 997 -20.69 8.61 -34.67
CA THR A 997 -20.26 9.53 -33.60
C THR A 997 -18.74 9.70 -33.57
N VAL A 998 -18.22 10.67 -32.80
CA VAL A 998 -16.78 10.96 -32.68
C VAL A 998 -16.28 10.79 -31.24
N ALA A 999 -15.01 10.44 -31.09
CA ALA A 999 -14.29 10.40 -29.81
C ALA A 999 -12.98 11.22 -29.91
N HIS A 1000 -12.38 11.50 -28.76
CA HIS A 1000 -11.29 12.47 -28.61
C HIS A 1000 -10.05 11.83 -27.96
N ALA A 1001 -8.86 12.30 -28.33
CA ALA A 1001 -7.63 11.91 -27.64
C ALA A 1001 -6.52 12.96 -27.76
N TRP A 1002 -5.53 12.87 -26.87
CA TRP A 1002 -4.25 13.55 -26.98
C TRP A 1002 -3.19 12.58 -27.50
N TYR A 1003 -2.71 12.80 -28.72
CA TYR A 1003 -1.57 12.07 -29.27
C TYR A 1003 -0.26 12.78 -28.97
N TYR A 1004 0.73 12.01 -28.52
CA TYR A 1004 2.09 12.44 -28.25
C TYR A 1004 3.04 11.59 -29.09
N ALA A 1005 3.81 12.25 -29.97
CA ALA A 1005 4.79 11.59 -30.81
C ALA A 1005 6.06 11.20 -30.01
N PRO A 1006 6.77 10.13 -30.39
CA PRO A 1006 8.12 9.90 -29.87
C PRO A 1006 9.01 11.13 -30.17
N THR A 1007 9.70 11.65 -29.15
CA THR A 1007 10.41 12.93 -29.23
C THR A 1007 11.73 12.83 -28.49
N ASN A 1008 12.84 12.75 -29.23
CA ASN A 1008 14.19 12.77 -28.66
C ASN A 1008 15.16 13.42 -29.66
N PRO A 1009 15.98 14.41 -29.27
CA PRO A 1009 16.92 15.08 -30.18
C PRO A 1009 18.12 14.21 -30.57
N ALA A 1010 18.47 13.20 -29.76
CA ALA A 1010 19.63 12.34 -29.96
C ALA A 1010 19.33 11.06 -30.78
N TYR A 1011 18.05 10.69 -30.93
CA TYR A 1011 17.63 9.44 -31.57
C TYR A 1011 16.56 9.67 -32.63
N LYS A 1012 16.57 8.84 -33.68
CA LYS A 1012 15.54 8.82 -34.72
C LYS A 1012 15.13 7.38 -34.99
N ALA A 1013 13.85 7.17 -35.31
CA ALA A 1013 13.37 5.88 -35.78
C ALA A 1013 14.03 5.52 -37.12
N PRO A 1014 14.30 4.24 -37.39
CA PRO A 1014 14.70 3.76 -38.72
C PRO A 1014 13.70 4.20 -39.81
N GLU A 1015 14.21 4.51 -41.00
CA GLU A 1015 13.38 4.91 -42.13
C GLU A 1015 12.35 3.82 -42.49
N GLY A 1016 11.10 4.23 -42.71
CA GLY A 1016 9.99 3.30 -42.97
C GLY A 1016 9.42 2.56 -41.76
N SER A 1017 9.91 2.81 -40.54
CA SER A 1017 9.36 2.23 -39.30
C SER A 1017 8.39 3.17 -38.58
N SER A 1018 7.30 2.62 -38.04
CA SER A 1018 6.37 3.32 -37.15
C SER A 1018 6.58 2.87 -35.69
N PRO A 1019 6.44 3.77 -34.69
CA PRO A 1019 6.73 3.46 -33.29
C PRO A 1019 5.69 2.53 -32.65
N PRO A 1020 6.06 1.80 -31.57
CA PRO A 1020 5.08 1.16 -30.70
C PRO A 1020 4.19 2.22 -30.02
N LEU A 1021 2.95 1.86 -29.71
CA LEU A 1021 1.96 2.75 -29.10
C LEU A 1021 1.59 2.28 -27.69
N VAL A 1022 1.49 3.21 -26.75
CA VAL A 1022 0.78 3.02 -25.48
C VAL A 1022 -0.51 3.84 -25.50
N ILE A 1023 -1.66 3.14 -25.50
CA ILE A 1023 -2.99 3.74 -25.27
C ILE A 1023 -3.17 3.91 -23.76
N SER A 1024 -3.70 5.06 -23.33
CA SER A 1024 -4.10 5.27 -21.94
C SER A 1024 -5.57 5.64 -21.77
N LEU A 1025 -6.20 5.03 -20.76
CA LEU A 1025 -7.56 5.32 -20.30
C LEU A 1025 -7.52 5.92 -18.88
N HIS A 1026 -8.19 7.06 -18.69
CA HIS A 1026 -8.27 7.73 -17.39
C HIS A 1026 -9.31 7.11 -16.44
N GLY A 1027 -9.19 7.42 -15.15
CA GLY A 1027 -10.17 7.08 -14.12
C GLY A 1027 -11.40 8.02 -14.15
N GLY A 1028 -12.33 7.81 -13.22
CA GLY A 1028 -13.62 8.53 -13.18
C GLY A 1028 -14.78 7.53 -13.16
N PRO A 1029 -15.32 7.10 -14.33
CA PRO A 1029 -14.93 7.48 -15.69
C PRO A 1029 -15.34 8.92 -16.08
N THR A 1030 -16.20 9.58 -15.31
CA THR A 1030 -16.62 10.96 -15.57
C THR A 1030 -15.54 11.98 -15.14
N ALA A 1031 -14.47 12.09 -15.94
CA ALA A 1031 -13.36 13.04 -15.80
C ALA A 1031 -12.76 13.34 -17.19
N TYR A 1032 -11.64 14.08 -17.29
CA TYR A 1032 -10.88 14.17 -18.54
C TYR A 1032 -9.37 14.18 -18.32
N SER A 1033 -8.63 13.88 -19.38
CA SER A 1033 -7.17 14.03 -19.45
C SER A 1033 -6.83 15.32 -20.19
N ALA A 1034 -6.11 16.23 -19.52
CA ALA A 1034 -5.70 17.52 -20.06
C ALA A 1034 -4.43 17.42 -20.95
N CYS A 1035 -4.12 18.50 -21.67
CA CYS A 1035 -2.92 18.63 -22.51
C CYS A 1035 -1.71 19.30 -21.80
N GLY A 1036 -1.73 19.40 -20.48
CA GLY A 1036 -0.62 19.89 -19.68
C GLY A 1036 0.65 19.04 -19.79
N LEU A 1037 1.82 19.60 -19.46
CA LEU A 1037 3.06 18.83 -19.45
C LEU A 1037 3.03 17.75 -18.35
N SER A 1038 2.90 16.49 -18.77
CA SER A 1038 2.95 15.29 -17.92
C SER A 1038 4.31 14.58 -18.07
N LEU A 1039 5.14 14.58 -17.02
CA LEU A 1039 6.46 13.96 -17.04
C LEU A 1039 6.41 12.43 -17.26
N PRO A 1040 5.43 11.66 -16.73
CA PRO A 1040 5.26 10.25 -17.09
C PRO A 1040 5.02 10.01 -18.59
N ILE A 1041 4.35 10.92 -19.30
CA ILE A 1041 4.20 10.80 -20.76
C ILE A 1041 5.52 11.13 -21.47
N GLN A 1042 6.29 12.09 -20.94
CA GLN A 1042 7.65 12.37 -21.43
C GLN A 1042 8.61 11.18 -21.21
N TYR A 1043 8.41 10.37 -20.17
CA TYR A 1043 9.18 9.15 -19.93
C TYR A 1043 9.15 8.20 -21.13
N TRP A 1044 7.94 7.91 -21.64
CA TRP A 1044 7.71 7.01 -22.76
C TRP A 1044 8.09 7.64 -24.11
N THR A 1045 7.69 8.89 -24.34
CA THR A 1045 7.91 9.56 -25.64
C THR A 1045 9.38 9.88 -25.89
N SER A 1046 10.17 10.18 -24.85
CA SER A 1046 11.64 10.30 -24.96
C SER A 1046 12.35 8.98 -25.25
N ARG A 1047 11.67 7.82 -25.06
CA ARG A 1047 12.19 6.46 -25.26
C ARG A 1047 11.68 5.78 -26.55
N GLY A 1048 11.11 6.54 -27.48
CA GLY A 1048 10.69 6.01 -28.79
C GLY A 1048 9.25 5.48 -28.85
N TYR A 1049 8.49 5.51 -27.76
CA TYR A 1049 7.08 5.12 -27.75
C TYR A 1049 6.19 6.28 -28.18
N ALA A 1050 5.19 6.01 -29.03
CA ALA A 1050 4.04 6.90 -29.17
C ALA A 1050 3.12 6.71 -27.96
N TYR A 1051 2.45 7.78 -27.54
CA TYR A 1051 1.48 7.73 -26.44
C TYR A 1051 0.18 8.39 -26.89
N ALA A 1052 -0.96 7.77 -26.60
CA ALA A 1052 -2.27 8.34 -26.91
C ALA A 1052 -3.19 8.26 -25.70
N TYR A 1053 -3.54 9.42 -25.16
CA TYR A 1053 -4.41 9.52 -23.99
C TYR A 1053 -5.86 9.76 -24.46
N VAL A 1054 -6.72 8.75 -24.32
CA VAL A 1054 -8.08 8.78 -24.88
C VAL A 1054 -9.04 9.46 -23.90
N ASN A 1055 -9.68 10.53 -24.36
CA ASN A 1055 -10.86 11.15 -23.75
C ASN A 1055 -12.09 10.49 -24.40
N TYR A 1056 -12.40 9.30 -23.89
CA TYR A 1056 -13.43 8.42 -24.41
C TYR A 1056 -14.84 8.93 -24.09
N THR A 1057 -15.86 8.43 -24.81
CA THR A 1057 -17.27 8.73 -24.54
C THR A 1057 -17.56 8.54 -23.05
N GLY A 1058 -17.98 9.60 -22.36
CA GLY A 1058 -18.04 9.65 -20.89
C GLY A 1058 -17.20 10.76 -20.26
N SER A 1059 -16.15 11.24 -20.94
CA SER A 1059 -15.30 12.31 -20.41
C SER A 1059 -16.04 13.64 -20.24
N THR A 1060 -15.55 14.48 -19.33
CA THR A 1060 -15.97 15.88 -19.15
C THR A 1060 -15.19 16.83 -20.10
N GLY A 1061 -15.59 18.10 -20.20
CA GLY A 1061 -14.93 19.10 -21.07
C GLY A 1061 -15.33 19.06 -22.55
N TYR A 1062 -16.40 18.32 -22.86
CA TYR A 1062 -17.07 18.21 -24.16
C TYR A 1062 -18.61 18.34 -24.01
N GLY A 1063 -19.08 18.87 -22.88
CA GLY A 1063 -20.50 19.01 -22.57
C GLY A 1063 -21.23 17.73 -22.13
N ARG A 1064 -22.42 17.94 -21.57
CA ARG A 1064 -23.33 16.92 -21.01
C ARG A 1064 -23.63 15.79 -21.99
N LYS A 1065 -23.80 16.07 -23.28
CA LYS A 1065 -24.13 15.02 -24.27
C LYS A 1065 -23.01 13.98 -24.44
N PHE A 1066 -21.75 14.40 -24.39
CA PHE A 1066 -20.60 13.49 -24.50
C PHE A 1066 -20.38 12.72 -23.20
N ARG A 1067 -20.52 13.42 -22.06
CA ARG A 1067 -20.44 12.88 -20.70
C ARG A 1067 -21.51 11.81 -20.43
N ASP A 1068 -22.78 12.14 -20.65
CA ASP A 1068 -23.91 11.24 -20.42
C ASP A 1068 -23.96 10.12 -21.51
N GLY A 1069 -23.14 10.21 -22.56
CA GLY A 1069 -23.04 9.21 -23.62
C GLY A 1069 -22.49 7.85 -23.16
N LEU A 1070 -21.87 7.77 -21.97
CA LEU A 1070 -21.40 6.52 -21.35
C LEU A 1070 -22.49 5.81 -20.52
N ASN A 1071 -23.59 6.50 -20.21
CA ASN A 1071 -24.70 5.90 -19.46
C ASN A 1071 -25.20 4.63 -20.18
N THR A 1072 -25.45 3.59 -19.39
CA THR A 1072 -25.76 2.20 -19.81
C THR A 1072 -24.71 1.49 -20.68
N LYS A 1073 -23.57 2.14 -21.00
CA LYS A 1073 -22.57 1.69 -21.99
C LYS A 1073 -21.15 1.59 -21.44
N TRP A 1074 -20.95 1.70 -20.13
CA TRP A 1074 -19.63 1.50 -19.53
C TRP A 1074 -19.15 0.06 -19.71
N GLY A 1075 -17.87 -0.11 -20.05
CA GLY A 1075 -17.28 -1.38 -20.48
C GLY A 1075 -17.57 -1.74 -21.95
N VAL A 1076 -18.07 -0.78 -22.74
CA VAL A 1076 -18.44 -0.96 -24.15
C VAL A 1076 -18.02 0.26 -24.96
N ALA A 1077 -18.56 1.45 -24.65
CA ALA A 1077 -18.28 2.68 -25.41
C ALA A 1077 -16.86 3.20 -25.17
N ASP A 1078 -16.45 3.27 -23.91
CA ASP A 1078 -15.09 3.61 -23.47
C ASP A 1078 -14.03 2.69 -24.11
N VAL A 1079 -14.36 1.40 -24.19
CA VAL A 1079 -13.50 0.37 -24.77
C VAL A 1079 -13.43 0.45 -26.30
N SER A 1080 -14.57 0.65 -26.99
CA SER A 1080 -14.57 0.80 -28.46
C SER A 1080 -13.79 2.03 -28.91
N ASP A 1081 -13.87 3.12 -28.14
CA ASP A 1081 -13.19 4.38 -28.45
C ASP A 1081 -11.66 4.23 -28.34
N ALA A 1082 -11.18 3.38 -27.44
CA ALA A 1082 -9.77 3.02 -27.34
C ALA A 1082 -9.27 2.30 -28.61
N VAL A 1083 -10.08 1.38 -29.15
CA VAL A 1083 -9.77 0.60 -30.36
C VAL A 1083 -9.82 1.47 -31.62
N ASP A 1084 -10.85 2.31 -31.75
CA ASP A 1084 -10.96 3.25 -32.86
C ASP A 1084 -9.81 4.28 -32.87
N CYS A 1085 -9.29 4.67 -31.69
CA CYS A 1085 -8.08 5.49 -31.59
C CYS A 1085 -6.84 4.78 -32.17
N VAL A 1086 -6.66 3.48 -31.87
CA VAL A 1086 -5.56 2.67 -32.43
C VAL A 1086 -5.66 2.59 -33.95
N HIS A 1087 -6.86 2.28 -34.48
CA HIS A 1087 -7.09 2.21 -35.93
C HIS A 1087 -6.82 3.56 -36.60
N PHE A 1088 -7.37 4.66 -36.07
CA PHE A 1088 -7.13 5.99 -36.59
C PHE A 1088 -5.63 6.34 -36.64
N LEU A 1089 -4.88 6.09 -35.57
CA LEU A 1089 -3.45 6.38 -35.54
C LEU A 1089 -2.64 5.51 -36.52
N ALA A 1090 -3.01 4.24 -36.66
CA ALA A 1090 -2.36 3.31 -37.57
C ALA A 1090 -2.62 3.65 -39.05
N ASP A 1091 -3.86 4.02 -39.39
CA ASP A 1091 -4.26 4.40 -40.75
C ASP A 1091 -3.61 5.73 -41.19
N GLN A 1092 -3.24 6.59 -40.24
CA GLN A 1092 -2.41 7.78 -40.48
C GLN A 1092 -0.89 7.47 -40.54
N GLY A 1093 -0.47 6.21 -40.40
CA GLY A 1093 0.94 5.79 -40.41
C GLY A 1093 1.74 6.18 -39.16
N LEU A 1094 1.08 6.67 -38.11
CA LEU A 1094 1.73 7.29 -36.94
C LEU A 1094 2.27 6.29 -35.92
N VAL A 1095 1.82 5.03 -36.00
CA VAL A 1095 2.08 3.95 -35.04
C VAL A 1095 2.05 2.59 -35.73
N ASP A 1096 2.73 1.61 -35.14
CA ASP A 1096 2.65 0.20 -35.55
C ASP A 1096 1.48 -0.50 -34.85
N LYS A 1097 0.44 -0.86 -35.61
CA LYS A 1097 -0.76 -1.54 -35.10
C LYS A 1097 -0.51 -2.93 -34.49
N THR A 1098 0.67 -3.51 -34.68
CA THR A 1098 1.06 -4.83 -34.11
C THR A 1098 1.87 -4.71 -32.81
N ARG A 1099 2.14 -3.48 -32.36
CA ARG A 1099 2.96 -3.16 -31.18
C ARG A 1099 2.25 -2.14 -30.28
N VAL A 1100 1.02 -2.47 -29.92
CA VAL A 1100 0.11 -1.62 -29.14
C VAL A 1100 -0.07 -2.17 -27.73
N GLY A 1101 0.29 -1.38 -26.72
CA GLY A 1101 -0.01 -1.63 -25.31
C GLY A 1101 -1.17 -0.76 -24.82
N ILE A 1102 -1.82 -1.17 -23.74
CA ILE A 1102 -2.89 -0.40 -23.08
C ILE A 1102 -2.69 -0.30 -21.56
N VAL A 1103 -2.86 0.91 -21.01
CA VAL A 1103 -2.67 1.20 -19.57
C VAL A 1103 -3.75 2.10 -18.99
N GLY A 1104 -4.14 1.84 -17.74
CA GLY A 1104 -5.09 2.68 -17.02
C GLY A 1104 -5.06 2.42 -15.52
N GLY A 1105 -5.77 3.28 -14.79
CA GLY A 1105 -5.95 3.17 -13.34
C GLY A 1105 -7.41 3.25 -12.95
N SER A 1106 -7.84 2.54 -11.90
CA SER A 1106 -9.22 2.61 -11.38
C SER A 1106 -10.25 2.25 -12.46
N ALA A 1107 -11.25 3.09 -12.73
CA ALA A 1107 -12.18 2.95 -13.86
C ALA A 1107 -11.49 2.84 -15.24
N GLY A 1108 -10.32 3.47 -15.42
CA GLY A 1108 -9.49 3.27 -16.61
C GLY A 1108 -8.82 1.89 -16.64
N GLY A 1109 -8.46 1.36 -15.47
CA GLY A 1109 -7.96 -0.01 -15.31
C GLY A 1109 -9.04 -1.08 -15.54
N TYR A 1110 -10.29 -0.77 -15.23
CA TYR A 1110 -11.45 -1.55 -15.67
C TYR A 1110 -11.58 -1.54 -17.20
N GLY A 1111 -11.58 -0.36 -17.83
CA GLY A 1111 -11.63 -0.22 -19.29
C GLY A 1111 -10.50 -0.99 -19.99
N VAL A 1112 -9.29 -0.97 -19.42
CA VAL A 1112 -8.14 -1.77 -19.88
C VAL A 1112 -8.43 -3.27 -19.84
N LEU A 1113 -8.88 -3.80 -18.70
CA LEU A 1113 -9.19 -5.24 -18.54
C LEU A 1113 -10.37 -5.67 -19.43
N GLN A 1114 -11.38 -4.81 -19.60
CA GLN A 1114 -12.52 -5.07 -20.47
C GLN A 1114 -12.14 -4.97 -21.96
N ALA A 1115 -11.16 -4.13 -22.33
CA ALA A 1115 -10.62 -4.02 -23.68
C ALA A 1115 -9.86 -5.28 -24.11
N ILE A 1116 -9.02 -5.85 -23.25
CA ILE A 1116 -8.33 -7.12 -23.57
C ILE A 1116 -9.27 -8.33 -23.62
N CYS A 1117 -10.41 -8.29 -22.91
CA CYS A 1117 -11.46 -9.32 -23.02
C CYS A 1117 -12.37 -9.14 -24.25
N SER A 1118 -12.55 -7.92 -24.75
CA SER A 1118 -13.51 -7.64 -25.85
C SER A 1118 -12.86 -7.48 -27.21
N TYR A 1119 -11.59 -7.09 -27.26
CA TYR A 1119 -10.82 -6.83 -28.48
C TYR A 1119 -9.42 -7.46 -28.36
N ALA A 1120 -9.38 -8.75 -27.98
CA ALA A 1120 -8.16 -9.46 -27.61
C ALA A 1120 -7.05 -9.48 -28.68
N ASP A 1121 -7.40 -9.29 -29.96
CA ASP A 1121 -6.46 -9.28 -31.10
C ASP A 1121 -5.83 -7.90 -31.38
N VAL A 1122 -6.25 -6.83 -30.67
CA VAL A 1122 -5.70 -5.47 -30.83
C VAL A 1122 -4.46 -5.24 -29.96
N TRP A 1123 -4.34 -5.95 -28.83
CA TRP A 1123 -3.41 -5.61 -27.76
C TRP A 1123 -2.23 -6.58 -27.69
N ALA A 1124 -1.01 -6.05 -27.78
CA ALA A 1124 0.22 -6.82 -27.62
C ALA A 1124 0.64 -7.00 -26.15
N ALA A 1125 0.22 -6.09 -25.25
CA ALA A 1125 0.35 -6.22 -23.79
C ALA A 1125 -0.56 -5.23 -23.04
N CYS A 1126 -0.75 -5.46 -21.74
CA CYS A 1126 -1.65 -4.70 -20.87
C CYS A 1126 -1.00 -4.39 -19.51
N VAL A 1127 -1.27 -3.20 -18.96
CA VAL A 1127 -0.99 -2.83 -17.57
C VAL A 1127 -2.26 -2.27 -16.91
N SER A 1128 -2.73 -2.92 -15.84
CA SER A 1128 -3.84 -2.39 -15.03
C SER A 1128 -3.34 -1.97 -13.65
N ASN A 1129 -3.56 -0.71 -13.27
CA ASN A 1129 -3.27 -0.18 -11.94
C ASN A 1129 -4.58 -0.15 -11.14
N TYR A 1130 -4.67 -0.90 -10.02
CA TYR A 1130 -5.85 -0.93 -9.14
C TYR A 1130 -7.19 -0.92 -9.91
N GLY A 1131 -7.27 -1.78 -10.93
CA GLY A 1131 -8.38 -1.84 -11.88
C GLY A 1131 -9.42 -2.87 -11.49
N ILE A 1132 -10.69 -2.56 -11.74
CA ILE A 1132 -11.83 -3.38 -11.34
C ILE A 1132 -11.90 -4.61 -12.27
N SER A 1133 -11.91 -5.82 -11.71
CA SER A 1133 -12.08 -7.07 -12.45
C SER A 1133 -13.50 -7.64 -12.30
N SER A 1134 -14.21 -7.31 -11.23
CA SER A 1134 -15.58 -7.75 -10.94
C SER A 1134 -16.48 -6.56 -10.64
N LEU A 1135 -17.44 -6.28 -11.54
CA LEU A 1135 -18.44 -5.22 -11.34
C LEU A 1135 -19.34 -5.55 -10.14
N LYS A 1136 -19.70 -6.82 -9.95
CA LYS A 1136 -20.52 -7.27 -8.82
C LYS A 1136 -19.86 -6.97 -7.48
N ALA A 1137 -18.58 -7.32 -7.33
CA ALA A 1137 -17.83 -7.05 -6.10
C ALA A 1137 -17.67 -5.55 -5.83
N LEU A 1138 -17.58 -4.71 -6.87
CA LEU A 1138 -17.55 -3.26 -6.70
C LEU A 1138 -18.91 -2.72 -6.20
N ILE A 1139 -20.02 -3.18 -6.78
CA ILE A 1139 -21.38 -2.79 -6.34
C ILE A 1139 -21.64 -3.21 -4.88
N GLU A 1140 -21.20 -4.41 -4.49
CA GLU A 1140 -21.41 -4.96 -3.14
C GLU A 1140 -20.54 -4.29 -2.05
N HIS A 1141 -19.41 -3.68 -2.41
CA HIS A 1141 -18.39 -3.25 -1.44
C HIS A 1141 -17.85 -1.82 -1.59
N THR A 1142 -18.32 -1.03 -2.56
CA THR A 1142 -17.89 0.37 -2.71
C THR A 1142 -18.46 1.28 -1.61
N HIS A 1143 -17.83 2.46 -1.45
CA HIS A 1143 -18.22 3.48 -0.47
C HIS A 1143 -19.47 4.24 -0.90
N LYS A 1144 -20.11 4.94 0.06
CA LYS A 1144 -21.42 5.58 -0.13
C LYS A 1144 -21.47 6.54 -1.33
N PHE A 1145 -20.42 7.32 -1.57
CA PHE A 1145 -20.47 8.33 -2.64
C PHE A 1145 -20.58 7.70 -4.03
N GLU A 1146 -20.10 6.48 -4.24
CA GLU A 1146 -20.20 5.78 -5.53
C GLU A 1146 -21.18 4.59 -5.55
N SER A 1147 -21.80 4.21 -4.42
CA SER A 1147 -22.64 2.99 -4.31
C SER A 1147 -23.93 2.97 -5.15
N LYS A 1148 -24.27 4.08 -5.82
CA LYS A 1148 -25.32 4.17 -6.84
C LYS A 1148 -24.87 4.76 -8.18
N TYR A 1149 -23.60 5.13 -8.31
CA TYR A 1149 -23.05 5.68 -9.53
C TYR A 1149 -23.03 4.65 -10.67
N MET A 1150 -22.72 3.39 -10.34
CA MET A 1150 -22.65 2.29 -11.31
C MET A 1150 -23.98 1.96 -11.97
N ASP A 1151 -25.11 2.14 -11.27
CA ASP A 1151 -26.43 1.76 -11.78
C ASP A 1151 -26.70 2.44 -13.14
N GLY A 1152 -26.54 3.76 -13.22
CA GLY A 1152 -26.74 4.53 -14.45
C GLY A 1152 -25.66 4.33 -15.52
N LEU A 1153 -24.45 3.87 -15.16
CA LEU A 1153 -23.38 3.53 -16.11
C LEU A 1153 -23.60 2.17 -16.77
N LEU A 1154 -24.28 1.24 -16.10
CA LEU A 1154 -24.46 -0.13 -16.55
C LEU A 1154 -25.83 -0.39 -17.19
N TRP A 1155 -26.93 0.14 -16.66
CA TRP A 1155 -28.29 -0.19 -17.10
C TRP A 1155 -29.31 0.95 -16.97
N ASN A 1156 -30.46 0.79 -17.63
CA ASN A 1156 -31.60 1.69 -17.43
C ASN A 1156 -32.24 1.46 -16.05
N SER A 1157 -32.94 2.46 -15.52
CA SER A 1157 -33.58 2.39 -14.19
C SER A 1157 -34.67 1.30 -14.08
N ASP A 1158 -35.23 0.87 -15.21
CA ASP A 1158 -36.27 -0.16 -15.34
C ASP A 1158 -35.72 -1.55 -15.71
N ALA A 1159 -34.40 -1.71 -15.84
CA ALA A 1159 -33.77 -3.00 -16.17
C ALA A 1159 -34.10 -4.07 -15.12
N SER A 1160 -34.49 -5.25 -15.59
CA SER A 1160 -34.83 -6.41 -14.75
C SER A 1160 -33.60 -7.04 -14.10
N GLU A 1161 -33.80 -7.90 -13.10
CA GLU A 1161 -32.68 -8.59 -12.45
C GLU A 1161 -31.92 -9.49 -13.45
N ASP A 1162 -32.64 -10.24 -14.30
CA ASP A 1162 -32.04 -11.04 -15.38
C ASP A 1162 -31.19 -10.18 -16.35
N GLU A 1163 -31.61 -8.94 -16.64
CA GLU A 1163 -30.85 -8.02 -17.50
C GLU A 1163 -29.58 -7.51 -16.78
N ARG A 1164 -29.68 -7.21 -15.48
CA ARG A 1164 -28.53 -6.80 -14.65
C ARG A 1164 -27.52 -7.93 -14.51
N GLU A 1165 -27.95 -9.15 -14.17
CA GLU A 1165 -27.09 -10.34 -14.10
C GLU A 1165 -26.37 -10.57 -15.43
N ARG A 1166 -27.09 -10.47 -16.55
CA ARG A 1166 -26.51 -10.57 -17.89
C ARG A 1166 -25.46 -9.48 -18.16
N ILE A 1167 -25.74 -8.22 -17.84
CA ILE A 1167 -24.79 -7.10 -18.01
C ILE A 1167 -23.54 -7.31 -17.14
N LEU A 1168 -23.71 -7.74 -15.88
CA LEU A 1168 -22.59 -8.06 -15.00
C LEU A 1168 -21.74 -9.22 -15.52
N ALA A 1169 -22.35 -10.24 -16.13
CA ALA A 1169 -21.65 -11.35 -16.77
C ALA A 1169 -20.89 -10.92 -18.05
N GLU A 1170 -21.52 -10.12 -18.91
CA GLU A 1170 -20.92 -9.64 -20.16
C GLU A 1170 -19.82 -8.59 -19.95
N ARG A 1171 -19.86 -7.86 -18.83
CA ARG A 1171 -19.01 -6.67 -18.59
C ARG A 1171 -18.09 -6.75 -17.37
N SER A 1172 -18.03 -7.87 -16.65
CA SER A 1172 -16.99 -8.11 -15.64
C SER A 1172 -15.80 -8.85 -16.27
N PRO A 1173 -14.60 -8.22 -16.39
CA PRO A 1173 -13.44 -8.85 -17.01
C PRO A 1173 -13.07 -10.22 -16.43
N LEU A 1174 -13.26 -10.42 -15.13
CA LEU A 1174 -13.00 -11.68 -14.44
C LEU A 1174 -13.76 -12.87 -15.03
N LEU A 1175 -15.04 -12.67 -15.37
CA LEU A 1175 -15.89 -13.71 -15.96
C LEU A 1175 -15.57 -13.98 -17.44
N ARG A 1176 -14.71 -13.15 -18.05
CA ARG A 1176 -14.30 -13.22 -19.45
C ARG A 1176 -12.80 -13.44 -19.64
N ALA A 1177 -12.04 -13.66 -18.57
CA ALA A 1177 -10.57 -13.77 -18.61
C ALA A 1177 -10.05 -14.87 -19.55
N ALA A 1178 -10.82 -15.93 -19.81
CA ALA A 1178 -10.49 -16.96 -20.80
C ALA A 1178 -10.37 -16.45 -22.26
N SER A 1179 -10.83 -15.24 -22.55
CA SER A 1179 -10.66 -14.58 -23.87
C SER A 1179 -9.36 -13.77 -24.01
N ILE A 1180 -8.61 -13.58 -22.92
CA ILE A 1180 -7.41 -12.73 -22.91
C ILE A 1180 -6.24 -13.43 -23.62
N LYS A 1181 -5.72 -12.77 -24.66
CA LYS A 1181 -4.51 -13.20 -25.39
C LYS A 1181 -3.25 -12.40 -24.99
N ALA A 1182 -3.44 -11.15 -24.56
CA ALA A 1182 -2.35 -10.23 -24.24
C ALA A 1182 -1.75 -10.50 -22.85
N PRO A 1183 -0.42 -10.42 -22.67
CA PRO A 1183 0.23 -10.46 -21.36
C PRO A 1183 -0.20 -9.29 -20.46
N VAL A 1184 -0.62 -9.60 -19.22
CA VAL A 1184 -1.17 -8.63 -18.26
C VAL A 1184 -0.21 -8.37 -17.09
N LEU A 1185 0.10 -7.10 -16.81
CA LEU A 1185 0.71 -6.68 -15.55
C LEU A 1185 -0.37 -6.03 -14.67
N LEU A 1186 -0.60 -6.58 -13.48
CA LEU A 1186 -1.49 -6.04 -12.45
C LEU A 1186 -0.65 -5.36 -11.36
N LEU A 1187 -0.90 -4.08 -11.13
CA LEU A 1187 -0.22 -3.28 -10.10
C LEU A 1187 -1.26 -2.82 -9.08
N GLN A 1188 -1.14 -3.23 -7.81
CA GLN A 1188 -2.22 -3.06 -6.83
C GLN A 1188 -1.71 -2.56 -5.46
N GLY A 1189 -2.43 -1.61 -4.85
CA GLY A 1189 -2.17 -1.17 -3.47
C GLY A 1189 -2.80 -2.14 -2.46
N VAL A 1190 -2.07 -2.48 -1.40
CA VAL A 1190 -2.56 -3.42 -0.35
C VAL A 1190 -3.62 -2.77 0.55
N GLU A 1191 -3.59 -1.44 0.73
CA GLU A 1191 -4.53 -0.70 1.58
C GLU A 1191 -5.71 -0.11 0.80
N ASP A 1192 -5.86 -0.45 -0.48
CA ASP A 1192 -6.90 0.09 -1.36
C ASP A 1192 -8.32 -0.27 -0.84
N LYS A 1193 -9.16 0.76 -0.71
CA LYS A 1193 -10.56 0.69 -0.25
C LYS A 1193 -11.58 0.96 -1.35
N VAL A 1194 -11.14 1.37 -2.53
CA VAL A 1194 -11.99 1.59 -3.70
C VAL A 1194 -11.99 0.34 -4.58
N VAL A 1195 -10.80 -0.26 -4.80
CA VAL A 1195 -10.64 -1.53 -5.50
C VAL A 1195 -9.81 -2.47 -4.63
N PRO A 1196 -10.45 -3.36 -3.82
CA PRO A 1196 -9.75 -4.31 -2.96
C PRO A 1196 -8.80 -5.22 -3.74
N LYS A 1197 -7.63 -5.50 -3.16
CA LYS A 1197 -6.56 -6.26 -3.82
C LYS A 1197 -6.97 -7.67 -4.27
N GLU A 1198 -7.98 -8.23 -3.63
CA GLU A 1198 -8.57 -9.53 -3.92
C GLU A 1198 -9.08 -9.59 -5.37
N GLN A 1199 -9.52 -8.46 -5.95
CA GLN A 1199 -9.90 -8.38 -7.36
C GLN A 1199 -8.72 -8.61 -8.32
N ALA A 1200 -7.52 -8.13 -7.97
CA ALA A 1200 -6.30 -8.35 -8.76
C ALA A 1200 -5.74 -9.78 -8.55
N GLU A 1201 -5.77 -10.28 -7.31
CA GLU A 1201 -5.33 -11.64 -6.96
C GLU A 1201 -6.21 -12.72 -7.63
N GLU A 1202 -7.54 -12.54 -7.66
CA GLU A 1202 -8.48 -13.43 -8.35
C GLU A 1202 -8.33 -13.33 -9.88
N MET A 1203 -8.23 -12.13 -10.44
CA MET A 1203 -8.02 -11.94 -11.88
C MET A 1203 -6.74 -12.65 -12.36
N ALA A 1204 -5.64 -12.56 -11.60
CA ALA A 1204 -4.41 -13.27 -11.92
C ALA A 1204 -4.61 -14.79 -11.90
N ARG A 1205 -5.21 -15.35 -10.85
CA ARG A 1205 -5.49 -16.80 -10.77
C ARG A 1205 -6.32 -17.31 -11.95
N VAL A 1206 -7.32 -16.55 -12.41
CA VAL A 1206 -8.13 -16.94 -13.57
C VAL A 1206 -7.38 -16.78 -14.89
N ILE A 1207 -6.48 -15.80 -15.05
CA ILE A 1207 -5.62 -15.72 -16.24
C ILE A 1207 -4.64 -16.91 -16.27
N GLU A 1208 -3.97 -17.21 -15.16
CA GLU A 1208 -3.01 -18.33 -15.05
C GLU A 1208 -3.68 -19.69 -15.29
N SER A 1209 -4.87 -19.93 -14.75
CA SER A 1209 -5.59 -21.20 -14.93
C SER A 1209 -6.07 -21.43 -16.37
N ASN A 1210 -6.24 -20.35 -17.15
CA ASN A 1210 -6.51 -20.42 -18.59
C ASN A 1210 -5.22 -20.45 -19.45
N GLY A 1211 -4.04 -20.53 -18.83
CA GLY A 1211 -2.74 -20.57 -19.52
C GLY A 1211 -2.25 -19.21 -20.05
N GLY A 1212 -2.87 -18.12 -19.63
CA GLY A 1212 -2.47 -16.76 -19.97
C GLY A 1212 -1.24 -16.28 -19.19
N VAL A 1213 -0.58 -15.24 -19.70
CA VAL A 1213 0.60 -14.64 -19.06
C VAL A 1213 0.18 -13.45 -18.20
N VAL A 1214 0.40 -13.54 -16.88
CA VAL A 1214 0.15 -12.45 -15.95
C VAL A 1214 1.31 -12.27 -14.95
N ARG A 1215 1.48 -11.04 -14.46
CA ARG A 1215 2.32 -10.71 -13.30
C ARG A 1215 1.52 -9.82 -12.37
N VAL A 1216 1.59 -10.07 -11.06
CA VAL A 1216 1.00 -9.19 -10.02
C VAL A 1216 2.12 -8.58 -9.21
N GLU A 1217 2.01 -7.28 -8.92
CA GLU A 1217 2.84 -6.59 -7.92
C GLU A 1217 1.92 -5.92 -6.89
N LEU A 1218 2.12 -6.23 -5.62
CA LEU A 1218 1.40 -5.63 -4.50
C LEU A 1218 2.29 -4.61 -3.79
N PHE A 1219 1.77 -3.40 -3.56
CA PHE A 1219 2.48 -2.30 -2.91
C PHE A 1219 1.97 -2.09 -1.48
N GLU A 1220 2.84 -2.34 -0.50
CA GLU A 1220 2.54 -2.24 0.92
C GLU A 1220 2.46 -0.77 1.39
N GLY A 1221 1.42 -0.47 2.18
CA GLY A 1221 1.12 0.89 2.63
C GLY A 1221 0.80 1.86 1.49
N GLU A 1222 0.22 1.36 0.41
CA GLU A 1222 -0.37 2.14 -0.68
C GLU A 1222 -1.86 1.81 -0.78
N GLY A 1223 -2.69 2.85 -0.86
CA GLY A 1223 -4.13 2.73 -1.09
C GLY A 1223 -4.49 2.83 -2.57
N HIS A 1224 -5.66 3.39 -2.86
CA HIS A 1224 -6.03 3.74 -4.23
C HIS A 1224 -5.12 4.85 -4.77
N GLY A 1225 -4.33 4.58 -5.81
CA GLY A 1225 -3.33 5.51 -6.36
C GLY A 1225 -1.97 5.51 -5.63
N TRP A 1226 -0.88 5.57 -6.39
CA TRP A 1226 0.50 5.59 -5.89
C TRP A 1226 0.87 6.93 -5.25
N ARG A 1227 1.47 6.91 -4.05
CA ARG A 1227 1.89 8.13 -3.32
C ARG A 1227 3.37 8.15 -2.95
N LYS A 1228 3.96 7.01 -2.59
CA LYS A 1228 5.38 6.92 -2.21
C LYS A 1228 6.24 7.01 -3.47
N GLU A 1229 7.32 7.78 -3.41
CA GLU A 1229 8.31 7.87 -4.48
C GLU A 1229 8.84 6.49 -4.88
N THR A 1230 9.17 5.65 -3.91
CA THR A 1230 9.64 4.27 -4.12
C THR A 1230 8.62 3.40 -4.87
N THR A 1231 7.33 3.54 -4.59
CA THR A 1231 6.25 2.89 -5.35
C THR A 1231 6.20 3.39 -6.79
N VAL A 1232 6.18 4.71 -7.00
CA VAL A 1232 6.07 5.33 -8.32
C VAL A 1232 7.26 4.90 -9.21
N ILE A 1233 8.47 4.90 -8.66
CA ILE A 1233 9.68 4.45 -9.36
C ILE A 1233 9.58 2.97 -9.71
N LYS A 1234 9.21 2.11 -8.75
CA LYS A 1234 9.09 0.66 -8.97
C LYS A 1234 8.00 0.35 -10.00
N ALA A 1235 6.80 0.91 -9.85
CA ALA A 1235 5.70 0.75 -10.80
C ALA A 1235 6.08 1.18 -12.22
N THR A 1236 6.81 2.30 -12.38
CA THR A 1236 7.27 2.78 -13.70
C THR A 1236 8.31 1.83 -14.31
N LYS A 1237 9.29 1.36 -13.54
CA LYS A 1237 10.30 0.38 -14.01
C LYS A 1237 9.65 -0.95 -14.43
N LEU A 1238 8.67 -1.44 -13.67
CA LEU A 1238 7.92 -2.65 -14.01
C LEU A 1238 7.12 -2.50 -15.31
N GLN A 1239 6.55 -1.32 -15.56
CA GLN A 1239 5.88 -1.03 -16.83
C GLN A 1239 6.88 -0.98 -18.00
N GLU A 1240 8.08 -0.41 -17.80
CA GLU A 1240 9.13 -0.36 -18.81
C GLU A 1240 9.66 -1.76 -19.16
N GLU A 1241 9.90 -2.61 -18.16
CA GLU A 1241 10.20 -4.04 -18.35
C GLU A 1241 9.13 -4.72 -19.21
N TRP A 1242 7.84 -4.48 -18.91
CA TRP A 1242 6.71 -5.07 -19.63
C TRP A 1242 6.62 -4.59 -21.08
N TRP A 1243 6.75 -3.28 -21.31
CA TRP A 1243 6.68 -2.69 -22.65
C TRP A 1243 7.87 -3.05 -23.53
N ARG A 1244 9.09 -3.10 -22.98
CA ARG A 1244 10.26 -3.59 -23.73
C ARG A 1244 10.05 -5.04 -24.17
N LYS A 1245 9.66 -5.92 -23.24
CA LYS A 1245 9.46 -7.34 -23.53
C LYS A 1245 8.39 -7.63 -24.60
N TYR A 1246 7.27 -6.90 -24.59
CA TYR A 1246 6.12 -7.26 -25.43
C TYR A 1246 5.84 -6.29 -26.59
N LEU A 1247 6.17 -4.99 -26.46
CA LEU A 1247 6.00 -4.02 -27.55
C LEU A 1247 7.29 -3.82 -28.35
N VAL A 1248 8.47 -3.84 -27.73
CA VAL A 1248 9.76 -3.77 -28.44
C VAL A 1248 10.26 -5.16 -28.84
N ARG A 1249 9.92 -6.19 -28.06
CA ARG A 1249 10.29 -7.62 -28.23
C ARG A 1249 11.77 -7.89 -27.93
N GLU A 1250 12.26 -7.29 -26.84
CA GLU A 1250 13.61 -7.46 -26.25
C GLU A 1250 13.64 -8.43 -25.06
#